data_AF-A6HWA5-F1
#
_entry.id   AF-A6HWA5-F1
#
_cell.length_a   1.000
_cell.length_b   1.000
_cell.length_c   1.000
_cell.angle_alpha   90.00
_cell.angle_beta   90.00
_cell.angle_gamma   90.00
#
_symmetry.space_group_name_H-M   'P 1'
#
loop_
_entity.id
_entity.type
_entity.pdbx_description
1 polymer ?
#
loop_
_entity_poly.entity_id
_entity_poly.type
_entity_poly.pdbx_seq_one_letter_code
_entity_poly.pdbx_strand_id
1 'polypeptide(L)'
;MILGGNTGPVGRLKLVTLLFALSPELVFLGAGLKLKENGYDGLLVAINPRVPEDLKLIRNIQEMITEASFYLFNATKRRVFFRSVQILIPATWTAHNYSRVKQESFDKANVLVTEQNGVPGEDPYTLQHRGCGQEGKYIHFTPNFLLNDELAAGYGSRGRVFVHEWAHLRWGVFDEYNSDKPFYVNGRNEIQVTRCSSDITGVFVCEKGLCPHEDCIISKLFREGCTFLYNSTQSATGSIMFMQSLPSVVEFCNEGTHNREAPNLQNRVCSLRSTWDVITGSSDLNHSLPVLGVELPAPPSFSLLQAGDRVVCLVIDVSRKMAEGDRLLRLQQAAELFLMQVVEAHTFVGIVTFDSKGEIRAPLQQINSDDDRKLLVSYLPTTVSTEAETNICAGVKKGFEVVEKQNGRADGSVMILVTSGADEHITNCLLTAMSSGSTIHSMALGSSAARRLGELSHVTGGLEFFIPDPFTSSRMTEAFSGISSGAGDIFQQSLQLESTCETVQPQHQLANTVTVDRAVGNDTFFLVMWQTGGPSEIVLLDPSGRKYNTGDFIINLPFRTASLKIPGTAKHGHWTYTLNNTHHSPQALKVTVASRASSLAVSPATVDAFVERDSTYFPQPVIIYANVRKGLYPILNATVMATVEPEAGDPVVLQLLDEGAGADVIKNDGIYSR
;
A
#
# COMPACT_ATOMS: atom_id res chain seq x y z
N MET A 1 68.81 23.84 6.06
CA MET A 1 68.79 24.77 7.20
C MET A 1 69.44 26.06 6.71
N ILE A 2 68.83 27.24 6.68
CA ILE A 2 67.69 27.79 7.42
C ILE A 2 66.93 28.75 6.48
N LEU A 3 65.61 28.83 6.73
CA LEU A 3 64.60 29.61 6.03
C LEU A 3 64.91 31.12 5.98
N GLY A 4 64.76 31.69 4.79
CA GLY A 4 64.51 33.12 4.58
C GLY A 4 63.05 33.31 4.17
N GLY A 5 62.34 34.18 4.88
CA GLY A 5 61.00 34.61 4.48
C GLY A 5 61.07 35.46 3.21
N ASN A 6 60.02 35.36 2.39
CA ASN A 6 59.70 36.42 1.45
C ASN A 6 58.19 36.43 1.17
N THR A 7 57.66 37.64 1.13
CA THR A 7 56.28 38.02 0.82
C THR A 7 55.83 37.53 -0.57
N GLY A 8 54.58 37.07 -0.68
CA GLY A 8 53.92 36.67 -1.93
C GLY A 8 52.40 36.91 -1.88
N PRO A 9 51.71 36.94 -3.04
CA PRO A 9 50.95 38.12 -3.44
C PRO A 9 49.41 37.99 -3.36
N VAL A 10 48.77 39.16 -3.42
CA VAL A 10 47.33 39.40 -3.57
C VAL A 10 46.76 38.60 -4.75
N GLY A 11 46.07 37.51 -4.45
CA GLY A 11 45.31 36.71 -5.40
C GLY A 11 43.86 37.19 -5.50
N ARG A 12 43.49 37.70 -6.68
CA ARG A 12 42.13 38.10 -7.06
C ARG A 12 41.11 37.01 -6.72
N LEU A 13 40.20 37.29 -5.78
CA LEU A 13 39.02 36.48 -5.55
C LEU A 13 38.08 36.65 -6.74
N LYS A 14 38.17 35.76 -7.74
CA LYS A 14 37.13 35.64 -8.76
C LYS A 14 35.90 35.05 -8.07
N LEU A 15 34.92 35.91 -7.79
CA LEU A 15 33.58 35.50 -7.42
C LEU A 15 32.97 34.79 -8.63
N VAL A 16 33.13 33.47 -8.71
CA VAL A 16 32.38 32.63 -9.65
C VAL A 16 30.98 32.56 -9.08
N THR A 17 30.09 33.41 -9.58
CA THR A 17 28.65 33.28 -9.37
C THR A 17 28.23 31.98 -10.06
N LEU A 18 28.21 30.89 -9.29
CA LEU A 18 27.57 29.64 -9.72
C LEU A 18 26.07 29.95 -9.75
N LEU A 19 25.57 30.38 -10.91
CA LEU A 19 24.16 30.28 -11.23
C LEU A 19 23.83 28.79 -11.19
N PHE A 20 23.38 28.31 -10.03
CA PHE A 20 22.49 27.16 -9.99
C PHE A 20 21.27 27.59 -10.81
N ALA A 21 21.30 27.29 -12.11
CA ALA A 21 20.07 27.06 -12.83
C ALA A 21 19.39 25.91 -12.07
N LEU A 22 18.49 26.27 -11.16
CA LEU A 22 17.44 25.38 -10.69
C LEU A 22 16.84 24.81 -11.97
N SER A 23 17.20 23.56 -12.28
CA SER A 23 16.49 22.80 -13.28
C SER A 23 15.02 22.93 -12.91
N PRO A 24 14.15 23.37 -13.83
CA PRO A 24 12.73 23.42 -13.53
C PRO A 24 12.36 22.02 -13.05
N GLU A 25 11.75 21.97 -11.85
CA GLU A 25 11.17 20.77 -11.29
C GLU A 25 10.54 19.99 -12.46
N LEU A 26 11.03 18.77 -12.68
CA LEU A 26 10.36 17.85 -13.58
C LEU A 26 8.90 17.86 -13.12
N VAL A 27 8.03 18.43 -13.95
CA VAL A 27 6.59 18.39 -13.71
C VAL A 27 6.24 16.91 -13.75
N PHE A 28 6.15 16.31 -12.56
CA PHE A 28 5.85 14.91 -12.39
C PHE A 28 4.52 14.65 -13.11
N LEU A 29 4.57 13.87 -14.19
CA LEU A 29 3.40 13.34 -14.89
C LEU A 29 2.96 11.98 -14.32
N GLY A 30 3.42 11.63 -13.11
CA GLY A 30 2.94 10.46 -12.37
C GLY A 30 1.53 10.70 -11.81
N ALA A 31 0.71 9.66 -11.82
CA ALA A 31 -0.64 9.57 -11.27
C ALA A 31 -0.64 9.68 -9.73
N GLY A 32 -0.32 10.87 -9.23
CA GLY A 32 -0.28 11.17 -7.80
C GLY A 32 -0.93 12.53 -7.52
N LEU A 33 -1.61 12.61 -6.38
CA LEU A 33 -2.27 13.80 -5.87
C LEU A 33 -1.28 14.97 -5.75
N LYS A 34 -1.59 16.10 -6.37
CA LYS A 34 -0.76 17.31 -6.33
C LYS A 34 -1.60 18.55 -6.10
N LEU A 35 -1.11 19.44 -5.24
CA LEU A 35 -1.68 20.77 -5.09
C LEU A 35 -0.95 21.74 -6.02
N LYS A 36 -1.66 22.28 -7.02
CA LYS A 36 -1.10 23.29 -7.94
C LYS A 36 -2.07 24.46 -8.07
N GLU A 37 -1.58 25.68 -7.88
CA GLU A 37 -2.40 26.90 -7.98
C GLU A 37 -3.69 26.74 -7.16
N ASN A 38 -3.56 26.36 -5.88
CA ASN A 38 -4.67 26.16 -4.94
C ASN A 38 -5.66 25.02 -5.26
N GLY A 39 -5.53 24.32 -6.40
CA GLY A 39 -6.37 23.18 -6.78
C GLY A 39 -5.65 21.85 -6.61
N TYR A 40 -6.28 20.90 -5.91
CA TYR A 40 -5.84 19.51 -5.87
C TYR A 40 -6.18 18.80 -7.19
N ASP A 41 -5.15 18.24 -7.82
CA ASP A 41 -5.24 17.41 -9.01
C ASP A 41 -4.89 15.96 -8.72
N GLY A 42 -5.58 15.04 -9.42
CA GLY A 42 -5.25 13.61 -9.36
C GLY A 42 -5.76 12.90 -8.11
N LEU A 43 -6.86 13.39 -7.49
CA LEU A 43 -7.53 12.66 -6.42
C LEU A 43 -8.10 11.36 -7.00
N LEU A 44 -7.64 10.21 -6.51
CA LEU A 44 -8.07 8.90 -6.99
C LEU A 44 -9.08 8.25 -6.03
N VAL A 45 -10.28 7.98 -6.54
CA VAL A 45 -11.33 7.21 -5.87
C VAL A 45 -11.42 5.84 -6.53
N ALA A 46 -11.30 4.75 -5.78
CA ALA A 46 -11.40 3.40 -6.31
C ALA A 46 -12.57 2.64 -5.70
N ILE A 47 -13.42 2.07 -6.57
CA ILE A 47 -14.51 1.20 -6.17
C ILE A 47 -13.99 -0.24 -6.18
N ASN A 48 -14.30 -1.00 -5.13
CA ASN A 48 -13.84 -2.38 -5.02
C ASN A 48 -14.62 -3.29 -5.99
N PRO A 49 -14.00 -4.29 -6.64
CA PRO A 49 -14.67 -5.24 -7.54
C PRO A 49 -15.84 -6.03 -6.95
N ARG A 50 -15.94 -6.09 -5.62
CA ARG A 50 -17.02 -6.75 -4.90
C ARG A 50 -18.27 -5.88 -4.73
N VAL A 51 -18.17 -4.57 -4.95
CA VAL A 51 -19.31 -3.66 -4.92
C VAL A 51 -20.18 -3.92 -6.16
N PRO A 52 -21.48 -4.22 -6.00
CA PRO A 52 -22.39 -4.42 -7.12
C PRO A 52 -22.48 -3.17 -8.01
N GLU A 53 -22.71 -3.38 -9.32
CA GLU A 53 -22.86 -2.29 -10.28
C GLU A 53 -24.09 -1.42 -9.96
N ASP A 54 -23.84 -0.16 -9.59
CA ASP A 54 -24.87 0.88 -9.45
C ASP A 54 -24.32 2.23 -9.94
N LEU A 55 -24.85 2.73 -11.05
CA LEU A 55 -24.44 4.02 -11.63
C LEU A 55 -24.77 5.22 -10.73
N LYS A 56 -25.73 5.08 -9.79
CA LYS A 56 -25.99 6.12 -8.78
C LYS A 56 -24.80 6.31 -7.85
N LEU A 57 -24.02 5.26 -7.60
CA LEU A 57 -22.82 5.36 -6.77
C LEU A 57 -21.81 6.35 -7.36
N ILE A 58 -21.57 6.26 -8.68
CA ILE A 58 -20.67 7.19 -9.38
C ILE A 58 -21.18 8.63 -9.25
N ARG A 59 -22.47 8.86 -9.49
CA ARG A 59 -23.09 10.18 -9.36
C ARG A 59 -22.96 10.73 -7.93
N ASN A 60 -23.26 9.92 -6.92
CA ASN A 60 -23.22 10.34 -5.53
C ASN A 60 -21.78 10.63 -5.06
N ILE A 61 -20.77 9.91 -5.56
CA ILE A 61 -19.34 10.25 -5.36
C ILE A 61 -19.02 11.62 -5.97
N GLN A 62 -19.47 11.89 -7.20
CA GLN A 62 -19.25 13.17 -7.87
C GLN A 62 -19.91 14.33 -7.12
N GLU A 63 -21.16 14.15 -6.67
CA GLU A 63 -21.90 15.13 -5.88
C GLU A 63 -21.22 15.41 -4.54
N MET A 64 -20.83 14.34 -3.81
CA MET A 64 -20.11 14.44 -2.55
C MET A 64 -18.81 15.25 -2.68
N ILE A 65 -17.97 14.95 -3.67
CA ILE A 65 -16.68 15.63 -3.85
C ILE A 65 -16.86 17.06 -4.37
N THR A 66 -17.90 17.31 -5.18
CA THR A 66 -18.26 18.67 -5.63
C THR A 66 -18.65 19.54 -4.43
N GLU A 67 -19.53 19.03 -3.56
CA GLU A 67 -19.91 19.71 -2.32
C GLU A 67 -18.68 19.93 -1.42
N ALA A 68 -17.88 18.88 -1.22
CA ALA A 68 -16.66 18.93 -0.43
C ALA A 68 -15.68 19.99 -0.93
N SER A 69 -15.55 20.16 -2.26
CA SER A 69 -14.67 21.16 -2.86
C SER A 69 -15.04 22.59 -2.43
N PHE A 70 -16.32 22.94 -2.47
CA PHE A 70 -16.79 24.25 -2.02
C PHE A 70 -16.68 24.42 -0.50
N TYR A 71 -17.01 23.37 0.25
CA TYR A 71 -16.95 23.40 1.70
C TYR A 71 -15.50 23.54 2.21
N LEU A 72 -14.57 22.76 1.65
CA LEU A 72 -13.13 22.83 1.93
C LEU A 72 -12.55 24.20 1.62
N PHE A 73 -12.94 24.77 0.48
CA PHE A 73 -12.50 26.10 0.08
C PHE A 73 -12.89 27.15 1.13
N ASN A 74 -14.13 27.13 1.61
CA ASN A 74 -14.56 28.04 2.66
C ASN A 74 -13.87 27.76 3.99
N ALA A 75 -13.81 26.49 4.42
CA ALA A 75 -13.19 26.07 5.68
C ALA A 75 -11.70 26.41 5.77
N THR A 76 -11.01 26.47 4.63
CA THR A 76 -9.59 26.85 4.54
C THR A 76 -9.37 28.36 4.34
N LYS A 77 -10.42 29.17 4.55
CA LYS A 77 -10.44 30.62 4.34
C LYS A 77 -10.08 30.97 2.88
N ARG A 78 -10.74 30.29 1.94
CA ARG A 78 -10.65 30.47 0.48
C ARG A 78 -9.28 30.11 -0.10
N ARG A 79 -8.66 29.02 0.38
CA ARG A 79 -7.31 28.64 -0.05
C ARG A 79 -7.28 27.44 -0.98
N VAL A 80 -7.87 26.31 -0.61
CA VAL A 80 -7.69 25.07 -1.39
C VAL A 80 -9.03 24.42 -1.78
N PHE A 81 -9.06 23.77 -2.93
CA PHE A 81 -10.25 23.11 -3.46
C PHE A 81 -9.87 21.90 -4.33
N PHE A 82 -10.82 21.02 -4.64
CA PHE A 82 -10.59 19.90 -5.56
C PHE A 82 -10.81 20.34 -7.01
N ARG A 83 -9.83 20.11 -7.88
CA ARG A 83 -9.88 20.49 -9.30
C ARG A 83 -10.07 19.29 -10.22
N SER A 84 -9.30 18.22 -10.05
CA SER A 84 -9.43 17.01 -10.89
C SER A 84 -9.48 15.72 -10.08
N VAL A 85 -10.44 14.87 -10.42
CA VAL A 85 -10.76 13.63 -9.71
C VAL A 85 -10.87 12.50 -10.71
N GLN A 86 -10.25 11.37 -10.39
CA GLN A 86 -10.30 10.15 -11.16
C GLN A 86 -11.10 9.11 -10.37
N ILE A 87 -12.08 8.48 -11.02
CA ILE A 87 -12.87 7.41 -10.41
C ILE A 87 -12.52 6.11 -11.14
N LEU A 88 -11.87 5.19 -10.44
CA LEU A 88 -11.54 3.86 -10.91
C LEU A 88 -12.75 2.93 -10.72
N ILE A 89 -13.36 2.59 -11.84
CA ILE A 89 -14.48 1.66 -11.97
C ILE A 89 -13.93 0.23 -12.01
N PRO A 90 -14.55 -0.74 -11.31
CA PRO A 90 -14.04 -2.10 -11.30
C PRO A 90 -14.20 -2.79 -12.65
N ALA A 91 -13.28 -3.70 -12.98
CA ALA A 91 -13.38 -4.52 -14.20
C ALA A 91 -14.57 -5.50 -14.19
N THR A 92 -15.16 -5.76 -13.02
CA THR A 92 -16.37 -6.59 -12.87
C THR A 92 -17.64 -5.89 -13.33
N TRP A 93 -17.62 -4.55 -13.46
CA TRP A 93 -18.75 -3.78 -13.97
C TRP A 93 -18.75 -3.77 -15.50
N THR A 94 -19.92 -3.56 -16.08
CA THR A 94 -20.08 -3.47 -17.52
C THR A 94 -19.25 -2.32 -18.08
N ALA A 95 -18.42 -2.61 -19.08
CA ALA A 95 -17.60 -1.59 -19.72
C ALA A 95 -18.46 -0.61 -20.53
N HIS A 96 -18.21 0.68 -20.33
CA HIS A 96 -18.82 1.79 -21.08
C HIS A 96 -17.72 2.57 -21.81
N ASN A 97 -17.97 3.82 -22.21
CA ASN A 97 -16.96 4.74 -22.77
C ASN A 97 -16.03 5.31 -21.68
N TYR A 98 -15.51 4.45 -20.80
CA TYR A 98 -14.54 4.83 -19.78
C TYR A 98 -13.14 4.89 -20.39
N SER A 99 -12.29 5.76 -19.83
CA SER A 99 -10.89 5.82 -20.24
C SER A 99 -10.13 4.63 -19.65
N ARG A 100 -9.07 4.20 -20.33
CA ARG A 100 -8.23 3.12 -19.83
C ARG A 100 -7.34 3.62 -18.71
N VAL A 101 -7.16 2.78 -17.68
CA VAL A 101 -6.16 3.03 -16.63
C VAL A 101 -4.75 3.09 -17.22
N LYS A 102 -3.91 3.91 -16.62
CA LYS A 102 -2.46 3.94 -16.86
C LYS A 102 -1.74 3.34 -15.67
N GLN A 103 -1.63 4.11 -14.60
CA GLN A 103 -0.91 3.73 -13.38
C GLN A 103 -1.84 3.73 -12.16
N GLU A 104 -3.09 4.14 -12.34
CA GLU A 104 -4.13 4.13 -11.32
C GLU A 104 -4.51 2.69 -10.95
N SER A 105 -4.51 2.41 -9.65
CA SER A 105 -4.82 1.10 -9.09
C SER A 105 -5.53 1.25 -7.74
N PHE A 106 -6.22 0.20 -7.29
CA PHE A 106 -7.01 0.22 -6.06
C PHE A 106 -6.13 0.45 -4.82
N ASP A 107 -4.95 -0.14 -4.77
CA ASP A 107 -3.97 -0.03 -3.68
C ASP A 107 -3.31 1.35 -3.57
N LYS A 108 -3.36 2.17 -4.64
CA LYS A 108 -2.82 3.54 -4.68
C LYS A 108 -3.88 4.63 -4.48
N ALA A 109 -5.15 4.25 -4.35
CA ALA A 109 -6.25 5.20 -4.27
C ALA A 109 -6.28 5.93 -2.93
N ASN A 110 -6.63 7.22 -2.97
CA ASN A 110 -6.78 8.06 -1.77
C ASN A 110 -8.10 7.77 -1.07
N VAL A 111 -9.11 7.32 -1.82
CA VAL A 111 -10.46 7.02 -1.33
C VAL A 111 -10.88 5.65 -1.84
N LEU A 112 -11.23 4.76 -0.93
CA LEU A 112 -11.71 3.41 -1.21
C LEU A 112 -13.21 3.32 -0.96
N VAL A 113 -13.93 2.71 -1.91
CA VAL A 113 -15.34 2.36 -1.74
C VAL A 113 -15.45 0.84 -1.74
N THR A 114 -15.72 0.25 -0.57
CA THR A 114 -15.81 -1.21 -0.43
C THR A 114 -16.90 -1.62 0.56
N GLU A 115 -17.45 -2.81 0.35
CA GLU A 115 -18.44 -3.42 1.26
C GLU A 115 -17.81 -3.76 2.62
N GLN A 116 -18.58 -3.58 3.69
CA GLN A 116 -18.24 -4.08 5.02
C GLN A 116 -18.70 -5.52 5.19
N ASN A 117 -17.77 -6.46 5.25
CA ASN A 117 -18.11 -7.85 5.58
C ASN A 117 -18.28 -8.01 7.10
N GLY A 118 -19.45 -7.74 7.70
CA GLY A 118 -19.89 -8.44 8.94
C GLY A 118 -19.74 -7.78 10.33
N VAL A 119 -19.74 -6.46 10.48
CA VAL A 119 -19.85 -5.72 11.76
C VAL A 119 -20.78 -4.52 11.55
N PRO A 120 -21.52 -4.07 12.57
CA PRO A 120 -22.43 -2.94 12.45
C PRO A 120 -21.65 -1.63 12.53
N GLY A 121 -21.61 -0.86 11.44
CA GLY A 121 -21.14 0.53 11.46
C GLY A 121 -20.84 1.08 10.07
N GLU A 122 -21.78 1.82 9.47
CA GLU A 122 -21.61 2.48 8.16
C GLU A 122 -20.69 3.71 8.20
N ASP A 123 -19.88 3.83 9.26
CA ASP A 123 -19.05 4.99 9.55
C ASP A 123 -17.92 5.12 8.52
N PRO A 124 -17.88 6.24 7.78
CA PRO A 124 -16.69 6.62 7.05
C PRO A 124 -15.51 6.79 7.99
N TYR A 125 -14.31 6.45 7.54
CA TYR A 125 -13.11 6.64 8.33
C TYR A 125 -11.88 6.85 7.46
N THR A 126 -10.84 7.41 8.06
CA THR A 126 -9.51 7.52 7.47
C THR A 126 -8.55 6.61 8.19
N LEU A 127 -7.77 5.83 7.44
CA LEU A 127 -6.69 5.04 8.01
C LEU A 127 -5.49 5.94 8.35
N GLN A 128 -5.51 6.51 9.56
CA GLN A 128 -4.46 7.40 10.08
C GLN A 128 -3.53 6.69 11.07
N HIS A 129 -2.53 6.01 10.52
CA HIS A 129 -1.47 5.29 11.24
C HIS A 129 -0.27 6.15 11.69
N ARG A 130 -0.15 7.40 11.22
CA ARG A 130 1.00 8.28 11.50
C ARG A 130 0.64 9.34 12.54
N GLY A 131 1.67 10.03 13.00
CA GLY A 131 1.54 11.09 14.00
C GLY A 131 0.96 12.40 13.45
N CYS A 132 0.91 13.41 14.32
CA CYS A 132 0.38 14.72 13.98
C CYS A 132 1.07 15.36 12.76
N GLY A 133 0.27 15.93 11.85
CA GLY A 133 0.79 16.63 10.68
C GLY A 133 1.25 15.72 9.55
N GLN A 134 1.08 14.40 9.68
CA GLN A 134 1.51 13.40 8.70
C GLN A 134 0.33 12.86 7.91
N GLU A 135 0.53 12.67 6.60
CA GLU A 135 -0.51 12.16 5.70
C GLU A 135 -0.91 10.70 6.07
N GLY A 136 -2.21 10.43 6.14
CA GLY A 136 -2.79 9.11 6.34
C GLY A 136 -2.70 8.23 5.09
N LYS A 137 -3.22 7.00 5.16
CA LYS A 137 -3.10 6.04 4.06
C LYS A 137 -4.23 6.17 3.01
N TYR A 138 -5.49 6.12 3.44
CA TYR A 138 -6.67 6.30 2.59
C TYR A 138 -7.91 6.64 3.42
N ILE A 139 -8.92 7.22 2.76
CA ILE A 139 -10.29 7.35 3.27
C ILE A 139 -11.10 6.14 2.81
N HIS A 140 -12.00 5.65 3.65
CA HIS A 140 -12.89 4.53 3.35
C HIS A 140 -14.36 4.96 3.45
N PHE A 141 -15.13 4.65 2.42
CA PHE A 141 -16.60 4.76 2.41
C PHE A 141 -17.24 3.41 2.08
N THR A 142 -18.42 3.17 2.63
CA THR A 142 -19.27 2.05 2.21
C THR A 142 -20.21 2.48 1.06
N PRO A 143 -20.61 1.55 0.18
CA PRO A 143 -21.66 1.83 -0.81
C PRO A 143 -22.98 2.27 -0.15
N ASN A 144 -23.35 1.68 1.00
CA ASN A 144 -24.57 2.05 1.71
C ASN A 144 -24.53 3.48 2.25
N PHE A 145 -23.41 3.95 2.81
CA PHE A 145 -23.23 5.37 3.17
C PHE A 145 -23.46 6.31 1.98
N LEU A 146 -22.94 5.93 0.80
CA LEU A 146 -23.05 6.73 -0.41
C LEU A 146 -24.43 6.67 -1.06
N LEU A 147 -25.21 5.60 -0.86
CA LEU A 147 -26.50 5.38 -1.52
C LEU A 147 -27.72 5.65 -0.62
N ASN A 148 -27.58 5.55 0.70
CA ASN A 148 -28.69 5.73 1.65
C ASN A 148 -28.71 7.16 2.22
N ASP A 149 -29.70 7.95 1.81
CA ASP A 149 -29.86 9.34 2.26
C ASP A 149 -30.34 9.47 3.72
N GLU A 150 -30.87 8.40 4.32
CA GLU A 150 -31.29 8.41 5.74
C GLU A 150 -30.09 8.59 6.68
N LEU A 151 -28.89 8.13 6.27
CA LEU A 151 -27.66 8.30 7.04
C LEU A 151 -27.19 9.76 7.12
N ALA A 152 -27.60 10.61 6.17
CA ALA A 152 -27.27 12.02 6.19
C ALA A 152 -27.86 12.76 7.41
N ALA A 153 -28.93 12.21 8.02
CA ALA A 153 -29.50 12.77 9.24
C ALA A 153 -28.55 12.65 10.45
N GLY A 154 -27.72 11.61 10.49
CA GLY A 154 -26.75 11.37 11.58
C GLY A 154 -25.39 12.03 11.32
N TYR A 155 -24.83 11.84 10.13
CA TYR A 155 -23.48 12.31 9.80
C TYR A 155 -23.42 13.74 9.25
N GLY A 156 -24.55 14.27 8.77
CA GLY A 156 -24.60 15.45 7.92
C GLY A 156 -24.40 15.12 6.44
N SER A 157 -24.24 16.17 5.64
CA SER A 157 -24.04 15.98 4.20
C SER A 157 -22.71 15.30 3.90
N ARG A 158 -22.71 14.46 2.85
CA ARG A 158 -21.56 13.64 2.49
C ARG A 158 -20.32 14.48 2.19
N GLY A 159 -20.47 15.66 1.57
CA GLY A 159 -19.33 16.54 1.31
C GLY A 159 -18.65 17.07 2.58
N ARG A 160 -19.41 17.27 3.66
CA ARG A 160 -18.85 17.69 4.97
C ARG A 160 -18.11 16.56 5.65
N VAL A 161 -18.66 15.35 5.62
CA VAL A 161 -17.99 14.13 6.10
C VAL A 161 -16.70 13.90 5.32
N PHE A 162 -16.74 14.06 4.00
CA PHE A 162 -15.54 13.98 3.18
C PHE A 162 -14.46 14.98 3.60
N VAL A 163 -14.81 16.23 3.93
CA VAL A 163 -13.83 17.22 4.39
C VAL A 163 -13.26 16.89 5.77
N HIS A 164 -14.08 16.32 6.66
CA HIS A 164 -13.62 15.81 7.95
C HIS A 164 -12.58 14.69 7.77
N GLU A 165 -12.89 13.68 6.95
CA GLU A 165 -11.95 12.60 6.61
C GLU A 165 -10.74 13.08 5.81
N TRP A 166 -10.93 14.04 4.91
CA TRP A 166 -9.84 14.67 4.16
C TRP A 166 -8.84 15.35 5.09
N ALA A 167 -9.30 15.98 6.17
CA ALA A 167 -8.40 16.60 7.14
C ALA A 167 -7.55 15.55 7.88
N HIS A 168 -8.15 14.42 8.27
CA HIS A 168 -7.40 13.27 8.79
C HIS A 168 -6.36 12.77 7.79
N LEU A 169 -6.77 12.59 6.52
CA LEU A 169 -5.92 12.06 5.47
C LEU A 169 -4.79 13.02 5.19
N ARG A 170 -5.09 14.23 4.72
CA ARG A 170 -4.11 15.12 4.10
C ARG A 170 -3.20 15.81 5.10
N TRP A 171 -3.73 16.18 6.27
CA TRP A 171 -3.02 17.02 7.24
C TRP A 171 -2.70 16.31 8.56
N GLY A 172 -3.11 15.06 8.74
CA GLY A 172 -2.82 14.31 9.96
C GLY A 172 -3.32 15.00 11.22
N VAL A 173 -4.51 15.60 11.14
CA VAL A 173 -5.25 16.05 12.33
C VAL A 173 -6.13 14.93 12.85
N PHE A 174 -6.59 15.06 14.10
CA PHE A 174 -7.38 14.04 14.78
C PHE A 174 -8.70 14.62 15.31
N ASP A 175 -9.57 13.73 15.75
CA ASP A 175 -10.86 14.10 16.32
C ASP A 175 -10.70 14.96 17.57
N GLU A 176 -11.59 15.93 17.67
CA GLU A 176 -11.70 16.83 18.82
C GLU A 176 -12.79 16.38 19.80
N TYR A 177 -13.49 15.28 19.51
CA TYR A 177 -14.32 14.50 20.44
C TYR A 177 -13.57 13.27 20.96
N ASN A 178 -14.15 12.56 21.93
CA ASN A 178 -13.61 11.31 22.45
C ASN A 178 -14.75 10.43 23.00
N SER A 179 -14.94 9.25 22.42
CA SER A 179 -16.01 8.32 22.83
C SER A 179 -15.75 7.65 24.19
N ASP A 180 -14.48 7.43 24.57
CA ASP A 180 -14.11 6.85 25.86
C ASP A 180 -14.15 7.88 26.99
N LYS A 181 -13.85 9.14 26.66
CA LYS A 181 -13.87 10.29 27.57
C LYS A 181 -14.71 11.42 26.99
N PRO A 182 -16.04 11.24 26.85
CA PRO A 182 -16.91 12.26 26.27
C PRO A 182 -17.05 13.49 27.15
N PHE A 183 -16.72 13.36 28.45
CA PHE A 183 -16.77 14.43 29.44
C PHE A 183 -15.52 14.45 30.29
N TYR A 184 -15.19 15.61 30.85
CA TYR A 184 -14.08 15.79 31.77
C TYR A 184 -14.36 16.93 32.75
N VAL A 185 -13.60 16.98 33.85
CA VAL A 185 -13.65 18.08 34.81
C VAL A 185 -12.52 19.05 34.50
N ASN A 186 -12.85 20.30 34.20
CA ASN A 186 -11.87 21.35 33.88
C ASN A 186 -11.14 21.85 35.14
N GLY A 187 -10.14 22.72 34.96
CA GLY A 187 -9.38 23.34 36.06
C GLY A 187 -10.22 24.16 37.06
N ARG A 188 -11.48 24.48 36.72
CA ARG A 188 -12.45 25.20 37.57
C ARG A 188 -13.41 24.26 38.32
N ASN A 189 -13.19 22.95 38.22
CA ASN A 189 -14.02 21.92 38.84
C ASN A 189 -15.48 21.94 38.31
N GLU A 190 -15.61 22.15 37.00
CA GLU A 190 -16.85 22.12 36.22
C GLU A 190 -16.80 20.96 35.22
N ILE A 191 -17.93 20.28 35.02
CA ILE A 191 -18.06 19.23 34.02
C ILE A 191 -18.17 19.89 32.64
N GLN A 192 -17.31 19.47 31.72
CA GLN A 192 -17.23 19.93 30.34
C GLN A 192 -17.36 18.75 29.39
N VAL A 193 -17.91 19.01 28.21
CA VAL A 193 -17.90 18.07 27.09
C VAL A 193 -16.51 18.11 26.44
N THR A 194 -15.98 16.95 26.08
CA THR A 194 -14.73 16.86 25.33
C THR A 194 -14.96 17.36 23.90
N ARG A 195 -14.53 18.59 23.64
CA ARG A 195 -14.68 19.30 22.36
C ARG A 195 -13.68 20.44 22.26
N CYS A 196 -13.37 20.87 21.05
CA CYS A 196 -12.64 22.14 20.84
C CYS A 196 -13.50 23.33 21.29
N SER A 197 -14.57 23.65 20.55
CA SER A 197 -15.31 24.89 20.79
C SER A 197 -16.35 24.73 21.89
N SER A 198 -16.26 25.57 22.93
CA SER A 198 -17.30 25.71 23.94
C SER A 198 -18.58 26.38 23.43
N ASP A 199 -18.53 27.00 22.24
CA ASP A 199 -19.65 27.75 21.66
C ASP A 199 -20.75 26.83 21.14
N ILE A 200 -20.40 25.58 20.84
CA ILE A 200 -21.42 24.57 20.53
C ILE A 200 -22.30 24.42 21.77
N THR A 201 -23.62 24.45 21.63
CA THR A 201 -24.54 24.29 22.75
C THR A 201 -25.31 22.99 22.64
N GLY A 202 -25.81 22.50 23.77
CA GLY A 202 -26.54 21.25 23.85
C GLY A 202 -27.02 20.98 25.28
N VAL A 203 -27.67 19.84 25.45
CA VAL A 203 -28.25 19.39 26.70
C VAL A 203 -27.72 18.01 27.06
N PHE A 204 -27.54 17.77 28.36
CA PHE A 204 -27.23 16.43 28.85
C PHE A 204 -28.53 15.64 29.00
N VAL A 205 -28.58 14.46 28.40
CA VAL A 205 -29.75 13.58 28.45
C VAL A 205 -29.32 12.23 29.00
N CYS A 206 -30.08 11.72 29.96
CA CYS A 206 -29.88 10.37 30.47
C CYS A 206 -30.79 9.39 29.74
N GLU A 207 -30.25 8.21 29.43
CA GLU A 207 -31.04 7.12 28.87
C GLU A 207 -32.13 6.65 29.85
N LYS A 208 -33.34 6.43 29.32
CA LYS A 208 -34.51 6.05 30.13
C LYS A 208 -34.25 4.72 30.86
N GLY A 209 -34.29 4.76 32.19
CA GLY A 209 -34.11 3.58 33.06
C GLY A 209 -32.75 3.49 33.75
N LEU A 210 -31.75 4.26 33.31
CA LEU A 210 -30.42 4.33 33.93
C LEU A 210 -30.32 5.44 35.00
N CYS A 211 -31.10 6.52 34.85
CA CYS A 211 -31.20 7.58 35.86
C CYS A 211 -32.59 7.64 36.51
N PRO A 212 -32.71 7.45 37.85
CA PRO A 212 -33.98 7.65 38.59
C PRO A 212 -34.43 9.11 38.74
N HIS A 213 -33.56 10.08 38.47
CA HIS A 213 -33.85 11.51 38.37
C HIS A 213 -33.34 11.98 37.00
N GLU A 214 -34.06 12.85 36.30
CA GLU A 214 -33.72 13.31 34.93
C GLU A 214 -32.38 14.10 34.85
N ASP A 215 -31.71 14.34 35.99
CA ASP A 215 -30.48 15.11 36.09
C ASP A 215 -29.22 14.24 35.88
N CYS A 216 -28.48 14.53 34.80
CA CYS A 216 -27.20 13.90 34.48
C CYS A 216 -26.02 14.33 35.36
N ILE A 217 -26.16 15.46 36.05
CA ILE A 217 -25.11 16.04 36.88
C ILE A 217 -25.65 16.14 38.31
N ILE A 218 -25.09 15.33 39.21
CA ILE A 218 -25.43 15.38 40.64
C ILE A 218 -24.15 15.55 41.43
N SER A 219 -24.08 16.59 42.25
CA SER A 219 -22.93 16.84 43.14
C SER A 219 -21.57 16.81 42.42
N LYS A 220 -21.50 17.34 41.19
CA LYS A 220 -20.30 17.37 40.33
C LYS A 220 -19.78 16.00 39.87
N LEU A 221 -20.59 14.96 40.00
CA LEU A 221 -20.32 13.63 39.45
C LEU A 221 -21.21 13.40 38.23
N PHE A 222 -20.61 12.89 37.15
CA PHE A 222 -21.31 12.50 35.94
C PHE A 222 -21.80 11.06 36.06
N ARG A 223 -23.07 10.80 35.72
CA ARG A 223 -23.65 9.45 35.78
C ARG A 223 -23.35 8.64 34.52
N GLU A 224 -23.13 7.34 34.71
CA GLU A 224 -23.11 6.37 33.62
C GLU A 224 -24.48 6.38 32.89
N GLY A 225 -24.49 6.33 31.56
CA GLY A 225 -25.72 6.42 30.74
C GLY A 225 -26.15 7.84 30.34
N CYS A 226 -25.38 8.88 30.69
CA CYS A 226 -25.62 10.25 30.24
C CYS A 226 -24.85 10.59 28.95
N THR A 227 -25.54 11.26 28.03
CA THR A 227 -25.01 11.70 26.73
C THR A 227 -25.24 13.19 26.55
N PHE A 228 -24.45 13.83 25.67
CA PHE A 228 -24.62 15.23 25.33
C PHE A 228 -25.23 15.34 23.92
N LEU A 229 -26.45 15.87 23.86
CA LEU A 229 -27.15 16.13 22.62
C LEU A 229 -26.99 17.60 22.26
N TYR A 230 -26.31 17.86 21.16
CA TYR A 230 -26.14 19.22 20.64
C TYR A 230 -27.46 19.78 20.10
N ASN A 231 -27.62 21.10 20.21
CA ASN A 231 -28.74 21.80 19.61
C ASN A 231 -28.57 21.81 18.08
N SER A 232 -29.54 21.24 17.35
CA SER A 232 -29.46 21.16 15.88
C SER A 232 -29.47 22.54 15.19
N THR A 233 -30.05 23.55 15.84
CA THR A 233 -30.08 24.94 15.37
C THR A 233 -29.24 25.81 16.29
N GLN A 234 -28.08 26.26 15.80
CA GLN A 234 -27.16 27.12 16.53
C GLN A 234 -26.22 27.87 15.58
N SER A 235 -25.47 28.85 16.08
CA SER A 235 -24.57 29.71 15.28
C SER A 235 -23.08 29.42 15.49
N ALA A 236 -22.72 28.37 16.23
CA ALA A 236 -21.32 28.00 16.44
C ALA A 236 -20.68 27.55 15.13
N THR A 237 -19.53 28.13 14.78
CA THR A 237 -18.86 27.90 13.48
C THR A 237 -17.77 26.83 13.53
N GLY A 238 -17.20 26.58 14.71
CA GLY A 238 -16.17 25.56 14.93
C GLY A 238 -16.65 24.46 15.87
N SER A 239 -16.24 23.20 15.71
CA SER A 239 -15.17 22.72 14.81
C SER A 239 -15.61 21.55 13.92
N ILE A 240 -15.11 21.53 12.69
CA ILE A 240 -15.28 20.43 11.73
C ILE A 240 -14.82 19.08 12.30
N MET A 241 -13.74 19.07 13.10
CA MET A 241 -13.21 17.84 13.72
C MET A 241 -13.96 17.42 14.99
N PHE A 242 -15.06 18.11 15.33
CA PHE A 242 -15.94 17.77 16.44
C PHE A 242 -17.36 17.41 15.97
N MET A 243 -17.99 18.25 15.14
CA MET A 243 -19.39 18.07 14.73
C MET A 243 -19.67 18.66 13.35
N GLN A 244 -19.14 18.01 12.31
CA GLN A 244 -19.34 18.40 10.90
C GLN A 244 -20.82 18.34 10.46
N SER A 245 -21.67 17.60 11.15
CA SER A 245 -23.09 17.44 10.82
C SER A 245 -23.92 18.72 11.02
N LEU A 246 -23.46 19.64 11.87
CA LEU A 246 -24.16 20.90 12.17
C LEU A 246 -24.04 21.91 11.02
N PRO A 247 -25.16 22.42 10.45
CA PRO A 247 -25.11 23.31 9.29
C PRO A 247 -24.27 24.60 9.50
N SER A 248 -24.20 25.10 10.73
CA SER A 248 -23.43 26.30 11.10
C SER A 248 -21.94 26.07 11.24
N VAL A 249 -21.50 24.82 11.44
CA VAL A 249 -20.08 24.47 11.50
C VAL A 249 -19.50 24.57 10.09
N VAL A 250 -18.51 25.46 9.94
CA VAL A 250 -17.84 25.79 8.66
C VAL A 250 -16.34 26.04 8.84
N GLU A 251 -15.82 25.97 10.07
CA GLU A 251 -14.42 26.27 10.40
C GLU A 251 -13.75 25.11 11.15
N PHE A 252 -12.45 24.94 10.90
CA PHE A 252 -11.58 24.17 11.79
C PHE A 252 -11.33 24.94 13.09
N CYS A 253 -11.11 24.19 14.17
CA CYS A 253 -10.73 24.75 15.46
C CYS A 253 -9.48 25.61 15.34
N ASN A 254 -9.56 26.85 15.79
CA ASN A 254 -8.46 27.81 15.77
C ASN A 254 -8.12 28.29 17.18
N GLU A 255 -7.07 29.10 17.33
CA GLU A 255 -6.62 29.61 18.64
C GLU A 255 -7.74 30.25 19.49
N GLY A 256 -8.71 30.93 18.86
CA GLY A 256 -9.82 31.57 19.55
C GLY A 256 -10.89 30.60 20.08
N THR A 257 -11.04 29.43 19.45
CA THR A 257 -12.02 28.40 19.87
C THR A 257 -11.38 27.20 20.57
N HIS A 258 -10.04 27.09 20.56
CA HIS A 258 -9.33 25.90 20.98
C HIS A 258 -9.33 25.69 22.50
N ASN A 259 -9.73 24.49 22.91
CA ASN A 259 -9.76 24.06 24.29
C ASN A 259 -8.65 23.04 24.55
N ARG A 260 -7.56 23.50 25.17
CA ARG A 260 -6.36 22.68 25.47
C ARG A 260 -6.57 21.69 26.62
N GLU A 261 -7.60 21.87 27.44
CA GLU A 261 -7.89 20.96 28.56
C GLU A 261 -8.70 19.73 28.13
N ALA A 262 -9.36 19.79 26.95
CA ALA A 262 -10.18 18.69 26.46
C ALA A 262 -9.33 17.42 26.19
N PRO A 263 -9.69 16.26 26.76
CA PRO A 263 -8.94 15.01 26.58
C PRO A 263 -9.29 14.33 25.26
N ASN A 264 -9.16 15.05 24.14
CA ASN A 264 -9.34 14.52 22.79
C ASN A 264 -8.02 14.06 22.15
N LEU A 265 -8.13 13.33 21.04
CA LEU A 265 -6.98 12.74 20.37
C LEU A 265 -6.08 13.81 19.74
N GLN A 266 -6.67 14.87 19.18
CA GLN A 266 -5.94 16.03 18.66
C GLN A 266 -4.99 16.61 19.71
N ASN A 267 -5.48 16.95 20.90
CA ASN A 267 -4.65 17.51 21.97
C ASN A 267 -3.55 16.54 22.39
N ARG A 268 -3.87 15.24 22.52
CA ARG A 268 -2.93 14.20 22.93
C ARG A 268 -1.78 14.03 21.93
N VAL A 269 -2.07 13.96 20.64
CA VAL A 269 -1.08 13.59 19.60
C VAL A 269 -0.40 14.82 19.00
N CYS A 270 -1.11 15.95 18.89
CA CYS A 270 -0.59 17.19 18.30
C CYS A 270 -0.01 18.18 19.29
N SER A 271 0.43 17.72 20.47
CA SER A 271 1.05 18.59 21.50
C SER A 271 0.18 19.80 21.84
N LEU A 272 -1.12 19.57 22.04
CA LEU A 272 -2.13 20.59 22.38
C LEU A 272 -2.35 21.68 21.30
N ARG A 273 -1.88 21.49 20.06
CA ARG A 273 -2.15 22.41 18.95
C ARG A 273 -3.57 22.24 18.42
N SER A 274 -4.19 23.35 18.01
CA SER A 274 -5.49 23.31 17.34
C SER A 274 -5.37 22.67 15.96
N THR A 275 -6.48 22.15 15.43
CA THR A 275 -6.50 21.58 14.08
C THR A 275 -6.08 22.61 13.03
N TRP A 276 -6.54 23.86 13.12
CA TRP A 276 -6.14 24.92 12.20
C TRP A 276 -4.64 25.27 12.26
N ASP A 277 -4.01 25.21 13.43
CA ASP A 277 -2.56 25.45 13.56
C ASP A 277 -1.74 24.36 12.86
N VAL A 278 -2.20 23.11 12.89
CA VAL A 278 -1.57 22.00 12.18
C VAL A 278 -1.75 22.18 10.67
N ILE A 279 -2.99 22.44 10.24
CA ILE A 279 -3.35 22.61 8.83
C ILE A 279 -2.59 23.78 8.19
N THR A 280 -2.52 24.94 8.84
CA THR A 280 -1.78 26.12 8.32
C THR A 280 -0.27 25.93 8.31
N GLY A 281 0.27 25.07 9.17
CA GLY A 281 1.69 24.70 9.17
C GLY A 281 2.06 23.65 8.12
N SER A 282 1.08 23.04 7.44
CA SER A 282 1.33 22.04 6.40
C SER A 282 1.98 22.64 5.15
N SER A 283 2.61 21.79 4.34
CA SER A 283 3.15 22.18 3.03
C SER A 283 2.10 22.71 2.06
N ASP A 284 0.82 22.38 2.27
CA ASP A 284 -0.27 22.85 1.42
C ASP A 284 -0.69 24.29 1.72
N LEU A 285 -0.54 24.74 2.98
CA LEU A 285 -1.07 26.03 3.43
C LEU A 285 -0.04 27.03 3.95
N ASN A 286 1.18 26.62 4.31
CA ASN A 286 2.19 27.52 4.88
C ASN A 286 2.56 28.69 3.94
N HIS A 287 2.39 28.51 2.63
CA HIS A 287 2.68 29.49 1.59
C HIS A 287 1.46 29.81 0.70
N SER A 288 0.28 29.29 1.00
CA SER A 288 -0.91 29.54 0.17
C SER A 288 -1.65 30.81 0.56
N LEU A 289 -1.92 31.63 -0.46
CA LEU A 289 -2.65 32.88 -0.32
C LEU A 289 -4.14 32.65 -0.56
N PRO A 290 -5.03 33.26 0.24
CA PRO A 290 -6.46 33.27 -0.04
C PRO A 290 -6.77 33.82 -1.44
N VAL A 291 -7.66 33.15 -2.15
CA VAL A 291 -8.16 33.62 -3.44
C VAL A 291 -9.05 34.85 -3.23
N LEU A 292 -8.65 35.96 -3.86
CA LEU A 292 -9.35 37.23 -3.80
C LEU A 292 -10.71 37.18 -4.51
N GLY A 293 -11.65 38.01 -4.06
CA GLY A 293 -13.01 38.08 -4.59
C GLY A 293 -14.01 37.23 -3.81
N VAL A 294 -15.26 37.21 -4.29
CA VAL A 294 -16.38 36.49 -3.66
C VAL A 294 -16.76 35.21 -4.41
N GLU A 295 -16.25 35.01 -5.62
CA GLU A 295 -16.61 33.89 -6.49
C GLU A 295 -16.14 32.55 -5.91
N LEU A 296 -16.94 31.50 -6.11
CA LEU A 296 -16.55 30.14 -5.76
C LEU A 296 -15.63 29.55 -6.83
N PRO A 297 -14.76 28.58 -6.50
CA PRO A 297 -13.99 27.88 -7.50
C PRO A 297 -14.91 27.16 -8.50
N ALA A 298 -14.37 26.79 -9.67
CA ALA A 298 -15.10 25.92 -10.59
C ALA A 298 -15.33 24.53 -9.94
N PRO A 299 -16.44 23.84 -10.26
CA PRO A 299 -16.63 22.46 -9.80
C PRO A 299 -15.51 21.55 -10.35
N PRO A 300 -15.14 20.48 -9.62
CA PRO A 300 -14.11 19.55 -10.06
C PRO A 300 -14.47 18.86 -11.37
N SER A 301 -13.46 18.60 -12.20
CA SER A 301 -13.59 17.73 -13.36
C SER A 301 -13.42 16.26 -12.95
N PHE A 302 -14.22 15.37 -13.54
CA PHE A 302 -14.17 13.93 -13.25
C PHE A 302 -13.76 13.13 -14.49
N SER A 303 -12.83 12.20 -14.32
CA SER A 303 -12.51 11.18 -15.33
C SER A 303 -12.87 9.79 -14.80
N LEU A 304 -13.69 9.05 -15.53
CA LEU A 304 -14.04 7.67 -15.21
C LEU A 304 -13.05 6.74 -15.92
N LEU A 305 -12.36 5.91 -15.13
CA LEU A 305 -11.32 4.99 -15.58
C LEU A 305 -11.78 3.55 -15.36
N GLN A 306 -11.45 2.65 -16.25
CA GLN A 306 -11.65 1.21 -16.03
C GLN A 306 -10.44 0.42 -16.51
N ALA A 307 -10.06 -0.58 -15.72
CA ALA A 307 -9.01 -1.51 -16.12
C ALA A 307 -9.49 -2.37 -17.30
N GLY A 308 -8.66 -2.49 -18.33
CA GLY A 308 -8.86 -3.48 -19.39
C GLY A 308 -8.21 -4.82 -19.01
N ASP A 309 -8.00 -5.68 -20.01
CA ASP A 309 -7.25 -6.91 -19.82
C ASP A 309 -5.88 -6.64 -19.20
N ARG A 310 -5.53 -7.43 -18.17
CA ARG A 310 -4.25 -7.31 -17.50
C ARG A 310 -3.15 -7.86 -18.40
N VAL A 311 -2.10 -7.06 -18.58
CA VAL A 311 -0.93 -7.40 -19.39
C VAL A 311 0.32 -7.30 -18.51
N VAL A 312 1.07 -8.38 -18.40
CA VAL A 312 2.32 -8.47 -17.65
C VAL A 312 3.45 -8.89 -18.58
N CYS A 313 4.62 -8.26 -18.48
CA CYS A 313 5.82 -8.69 -19.18
C CYS A 313 6.99 -8.90 -18.22
N LEU A 314 7.54 -10.12 -18.21
CA LEU A 314 8.80 -10.40 -17.52
C LEU A 314 9.95 -9.91 -18.40
N VAL A 315 10.81 -9.06 -17.84
CA VAL A 315 12.00 -8.51 -18.52
C VAL A 315 13.23 -8.99 -17.75
N ILE A 316 13.88 -10.02 -18.28
CA ILE A 316 14.87 -10.83 -17.54
C ILE A 316 16.29 -10.57 -18.06
N ASP A 317 17.17 -10.14 -17.17
CA ASP A 317 18.61 -10.08 -17.41
C ASP A 317 19.17 -11.51 -17.58
N VAL A 318 19.89 -11.75 -18.67
CA VAL A 318 20.62 -13.00 -18.92
C VAL A 318 22.12 -12.75 -19.11
N SER A 319 22.64 -11.59 -18.72
CA SER A 319 24.06 -11.26 -18.81
C SER A 319 24.94 -12.19 -17.97
N ARG A 320 26.25 -12.17 -18.21
CA ARG A 320 27.23 -13.00 -17.48
C ARG A 320 27.12 -12.88 -15.96
N LYS A 321 26.76 -11.71 -15.42
CA LYS A 321 26.61 -11.46 -13.98
C LYS A 321 25.49 -12.28 -13.33
N MET A 322 24.55 -12.79 -14.11
CA MET A 322 23.49 -13.69 -13.63
C MET A 322 24.00 -15.10 -13.29
N ALA A 323 25.25 -15.43 -13.65
CA ALA A 323 25.91 -16.67 -13.24
C ALA A 323 26.44 -16.62 -11.80
N GLU A 324 26.62 -15.42 -11.24
CA GLU A 324 27.12 -15.23 -9.88
C GLU A 324 26.03 -15.58 -8.85
N GLY A 325 26.43 -16.18 -7.72
CA GLY A 325 25.52 -16.39 -6.58
C GLY A 325 24.21 -17.11 -6.92
N ASP A 326 24.23 -18.02 -7.89
CA ASP A 326 23.06 -18.73 -8.42
C ASP A 326 21.89 -17.80 -8.79
N ARG A 327 22.17 -16.54 -9.20
CA ARG A 327 21.14 -15.51 -9.49
C ARG A 327 20.13 -15.99 -10.54
N LEU A 328 20.59 -16.54 -11.66
CA LEU A 328 19.69 -17.07 -12.70
C LEU A 328 18.83 -18.22 -12.18
N LEU A 329 19.40 -19.14 -11.40
CA LEU A 329 18.65 -20.26 -10.82
C LEU A 329 17.56 -19.75 -9.87
N ARG A 330 17.89 -18.82 -8.99
CA ARG A 330 16.90 -18.20 -8.08
C ARG A 330 15.79 -17.48 -8.85
N LEU A 331 16.15 -16.81 -9.95
CA LEU A 331 15.19 -16.17 -10.85
C LEU A 331 14.26 -17.18 -11.49
N GLN A 332 14.80 -18.27 -12.04
CA GLN A 332 14.00 -19.35 -12.62
C GLN A 332 13.00 -19.93 -11.61
N GLN A 333 13.47 -20.21 -10.40
CA GLN A 333 12.64 -20.74 -9.31
C GLN A 333 11.51 -19.79 -8.92
N ALA A 334 11.82 -18.50 -8.73
CA ALA A 334 10.82 -17.51 -8.35
C ALA A 334 9.85 -17.16 -9.50
N ALA A 335 10.35 -17.11 -10.74
CA ALA A 335 9.53 -16.90 -11.93
C ALA A 335 8.62 -18.10 -12.22
N GLU A 336 9.05 -19.33 -11.95
CA GLU A 336 8.19 -20.52 -12.01
C GLU A 336 7.04 -20.41 -11.00
N LEU A 337 7.31 -20.03 -9.74
CA LEU A 337 6.23 -19.76 -8.78
C LEU A 337 5.29 -18.67 -9.29
N PHE A 338 5.84 -17.57 -9.81
CA PHE A 338 5.05 -16.45 -10.30
C PHE A 338 4.09 -16.87 -11.41
N LEU A 339 4.60 -17.56 -12.43
CA LEU A 339 3.83 -18.02 -13.59
C LEU A 339 2.85 -19.14 -13.24
N MET A 340 3.22 -20.05 -12.34
CA MET A 340 2.37 -21.19 -11.97
C MET A 340 1.27 -20.81 -10.99
N GLN A 341 1.53 -19.86 -10.08
CA GLN A 341 0.66 -19.65 -8.92
C GLN A 341 0.28 -18.19 -8.68
N VAL A 342 1.20 -17.23 -8.80
CA VAL A 342 0.93 -15.84 -8.41
C VAL A 342 0.03 -15.14 -9.43
N VAL A 343 0.41 -15.18 -10.71
CA VAL A 343 -0.32 -14.49 -11.79
C VAL A 343 -1.73 -15.04 -11.91
N GLU A 344 -2.71 -14.14 -11.86
CA GLU A 344 -4.14 -14.42 -11.97
C GLU A 344 -4.50 -14.95 -13.37
N ALA A 345 -5.52 -15.81 -13.42
CA ALA A 345 -6.09 -16.29 -14.68
C ALA A 345 -6.56 -15.12 -15.56
N HIS A 346 -6.63 -15.37 -16.87
CA HIS A 346 -6.98 -14.40 -17.92
C HIS A 346 -5.99 -13.24 -18.11
N THR A 347 -4.88 -13.21 -17.36
CA THR A 347 -3.76 -12.29 -17.59
C THR A 347 -3.00 -12.68 -18.86
N PHE A 348 -2.65 -11.70 -19.68
CA PHE A 348 -1.72 -11.85 -20.80
C PHE A 348 -0.29 -11.69 -20.30
N VAL A 349 0.55 -12.69 -20.54
CA VAL A 349 1.95 -12.70 -20.11
C VAL A 349 2.88 -12.76 -21.31
N GLY A 350 3.87 -11.87 -21.34
CA GLY A 350 4.99 -11.91 -22.27
C GLY A 350 6.32 -12.10 -21.54
N ILE A 351 7.32 -12.66 -22.22
CA ILE A 351 8.66 -12.88 -21.66
C ILE A 351 9.71 -12.33 -22.61
N VAL A 352 10.53 -11.43 -22.08
CA VAL A 352 11.65 -10.79 -22.75
C VAL A 352 12.92 -11.09 -21.97
N THR A 353 13.99 -11.41 -22.68
CA THR A 353 15.33 -11.53 -22.10
C THR A 353 16.23 -10.44 -22.65
N PHE A 354 17.27 -10.05 -21.91
CA PHE A 354 18.25 -9.11 -22.42
C PHE A 354 19.66 -9.34 -21.89
N ASP A 355 20.64 -9.01 -22.72
CA ASP A 355 22.04 -8.81 -22.39
C ASP A 355 22.48 -7.44 -22.96
N SER A 356 23.44 -7.41 -23.88
CA SER A 356 23.71 -6.28 -24.79
C SER A 356 22.50 -5.92 -25.68
N LYS A 357 21.61 -6.87 -25.96
CA LYS A 357 20.40 -6.71 -26.80
C LYS A 357 19.19 -7.33 -26.12
N GLY A 358 17.99 -6.84 -26.48
CA GLY A 358 16.72 -7.43 -26.03
C GLY A 358 16.16 -8.43 -27.04
N GLU A 359 15.60 -9.53 -26.53
CA GLU A 359 14.99 -10.61 -27.30
C GLU A 359 13.63 -11.00 -26.73
N ILE A 360 12.64 -11.21 -27.60
CA ILE A 360 11.32 -11.71 -27.22
C ILE A 360 11.40 -13.23 -27.15
N ARG A 361 11.24 -13.82 -25.96
CA ARG A 361 11.19 -15.27 -25.74
C ARG A 361 9.77 -15.81 -25.90
N ALA A 362 8.79 -15.08 -25.37
CA ALA A 362 7.38 -15.40 -25.51
C ALA A 362 6.61 -14.13 -25.89
N PRO A 363 5.81 -14.15 -26.98
CA PRO A 363 4.80 -13.12 -27.21
C PRO A 363 3.72 -13.17 -26.11
N LEU A 364 2.80 -12.20 -26.11
CA LEU A 364 1.68 -12.22 -25.18
C LEU A 364 0.85 -13.50 -25.33
N GLN A 365 0.77 -14.27 -24.26
CA GLN A 365 -0.08 -15.45 -24.15
C GLN A 365 -1.01 -15.30 -22.95
N GLN A 366 -2.31 -15.53 -23.17
CA GLN A 366 -3.28 -15.48 -22.10
C GLN A 366 -3.26 -16.77 -21.27
N ILE A 367 -3.29 -16.64 -19.95
CA ILE A 367 -3.35 -17.78 -19.04
C ILE A 367 -4.81 -18.23 -18.87
N ASN A 368 -5.20 -19.31 -19.54
CA ASN A 368 -6.54 -19.89 -19.41
C ASN A 368 -6.52 -21.29 -18.75
N SER A 369 -5.35 -21.91 -18.65
CA SER A 369 -5.17 -23.27 -18.13
C SER A 369 -3.80 -23.48 -17.46
N ASP A 370 -3.65 -24.56 -16.71
CA ASP A 370 -2.35 -24.97 -16.14
C ASP A 370 -1.33 -25.33 -17.25
N ASP A 371 -1.78 -25.72 -18.44
CA ASP A 371 -0.89 -26.00 -19.57
C ASP A 371 -0.35 -24.71 -20.22
N ASP A 372 -1.13 -23.63 -20.25
CA ASP A 372 -0.64 -22.30 -20.64
C ASP A 372 0.47 -21.84 -19.67
N ARG A 373 0.29 -22.07 -18.37
CA ARG A 373 1.29 -21.74 -17.35
C ARG A 373 2.58 -22.53 -17.57
N LYS A 374 2.49 -23.85 -17.79
CA LYS A 374 3.67 -24.69 -18.11
C LYS A 374 4.37 -24.26 -19.40
N LEU A 375 3.60 -23.85 -20.41
CA LEU A 375 4.15 -23.34 -21.66
C LEU A 375 4.96 -22.05 -21.43
N LEU A 376 4.42 -21.09 -20.65
CA LEU A 376 5.14 -19.88 -20.25
C LEU A 376 6.42 -20.20 -19.46
N VAL A 377 6.36 -21.15 -18.51
CA VAL A 377 7.53 -21.62 -17.74
C VAL A 377 8.60 -22.20 -18.68
N SER A 378 8.21 -22.89 -19.74
CA SER A 378 9.15 -23.46 -20.72
C SER A 378 9.93 -22.40 -21.53
N TYR A 379 9.43 -21.16 -21.59
CA TYR A 379 10.11 -20.04 -22.27
C TYR A 379 11.10 -19.30 -21.37
N LEU A 380 11.17 -19.60 -20.07
CA LEU A 380 12.15 -19.00 -19.17
C LEU A 380 13.59 -19.32 -19.61
N PRO A 381 14.53 -18.38 -19.48
CA PRO A 381 15.90 -18.59 -19.92
C PRO A 381 16.59 -19.67 -19.10
N THR A 382 17.25 -20.62 -19.78
CA THR A 382 17.97 -21.75 -19.15
C THR A 382 19.47 -21.51 -19.02
N THR A 383 20.02 -20.51 -19.70
CA THR A 383 21.45 -20.22 -19.77
C THR A 383 21.71 -18.73 -19.70
N VAL A 384 22.91 -18.37 -19.25
CA VAL A 384 23.44 -17.01 -19.30
C VAL A 384 24.19 -16.77 -20.61
N SER A 385 24.17 -15.53 -21.07
CA SER A 385 24.98 -15.05 -22.17
C SER A 385 26.45 -14.96 -21.78
N THR A 386 27.32 -15.06 -22.78
CA THR A 386 28.75 -14.81 -22.61
C THR A 386 29.10 -13.33 -22.62
N GLU A 387 28.16 -12.46 -23.01
CA GLU A 387 28.35 -11.01 -23.06
C GLU A 387 28.51 -10.40 -21.65
N ALA A 388 29.44 -9.46 -21.54
CA ALA A 388 29.73 -8.76 -20.29
C ALA A 388 28.90 -7.48 -20.10
N GLU A 389 28.47 -6.86 -21.20
CA GLU A 389 27.67 -5.63 -21.19
C GLU A 389 26.19 -5.94 -21.05
N THR A 390 25.51 -5.17 -20.20
CA THR A 390 24.08 -5.26 -19.93
C THR A 390 23.43 -3.97 -20.42
N ASN A 391 22.36 -4.09 -21.22
CA ASN A 391 21.58 -2.97 -21.74
C ASN A 391 20.11 -3.13 -21.31
N ILE A 392 19.80 -2.59 -20.13
CA ILE A 392 18.47 -2.61 -19.53
C ILE A 392 17.47 -1.94 -20.46
N CYS A 393 17.83 -0.82 -21.07
CA CYS A 393 16.93 -0.10 -21.97
C CYS A 393 16.58 -0.91 -23.23
N ALA A 394 17.45 -1.81 -23.70
CA ALA A 394 17.11 -2.72 -24.80
C ALA A 394 16.04 -3.73 -24.37
N GLY A 395 16.15 -4.28 -23.15
CA GLY A 395 15.14 -5.15 -22.55
C GLY A 395 13.80 -4.43 -22.36
N VAL A 396 13.82 -3.24 -21.75
CA VAL A 396 12.61 -2.43 -21.50
C VAL A 396 11.91 -2.06 -22.82
N LYS A 397 12.65 -1.65 -23.85
CA LYS A 397 12.07 -1.36 -25.18
C LYS A 397 11.42 -2.60 -25.81
N LYS A 398 12.01 -3.78 -25.66
CA LYS A 398 11.39 -5.03 -26.12
C LYS A 398 10.18 -5.42 -25.29
N GLY A 399 10.18 -5.12 -23.99
CA GLY A 399 9.01 -5.23 -23.13
C GLY A 399 7.84 -4.40 -23.68
N PHE A 400 8.10 -3.13 -24.00
CA PHE A 400 7.11 -2.25 -24.64
C PHE A 400 6.60 -2.80 -25.98
N GLU A 401 7.50 -3.26 -26.85
CA GLU A 401 7.13 -3.90 -28.13
C GLU A 401 6.18 -5.09 -27.94
N VAL A 402 6.35 -5.87 -26.85
CA VAL A 402 5.48 -7.01 -26.54
C VAL A 402 4.12 -6.55 -26.02
N VAL A 403 4.08 -5.65 -25.03
CA VAL A 403 2.80 -5.25 -24.40
C VAL A 403 1.94 -4.39 -25.33
N GLU A 404 2.55 -3.59 -26.21
CA GLU A 404 1.85 -2.77 -27.19
C GLU A 404 1.13 -3.59 -28.27
N LYS A 405 1.49 -4.86 -28.47
CA LYS A 405 0.80 -5.74 -29.44
C LYS A 405 -0.67 -6.01 -29.09
N GLN A 406 -1.06 -5.92 -27.83
CA GLN A 406 -2.45 -6.15 -27.43
C GLN A 406 -3.37 -5.01 -27.88
N ASN A 407 -3.01 -3.77 -27.55
CA ASN A 407 -3.91 -2.62 -27.64
C ASN A 407 -3.30 -1.39 -28.34
N GLY A 408 -2.13 -1.54 -28.97
CA GLY A 408 -1.38 -0.46 -29.62
C GLY A 408 -0.73 0.54 -28.66
N ARG A 409 -0.92 0.37 -27.35
CA ARG A 409 -0.35 1.19 -26.27
C ARG A 409 -0.03 0.34 -25.05
N ALA A 410 0.96 0.79 -24.30
CA ALA A 410 1.42 0.16 -23.07
C ALA A 410 0.66 0.62 -21.80
N ASP A 411 -0.33 1.51 -21.94
CA ASP A 411 -1.20 2.00 -20.85
C ASP A 411 -1.75 0.83 -20.01
N GLY A 412 -1.56 0.86 -18.69
CA GLY A 412 -2.07 -0.17 -17.77
C GLY A 412 -1.26 -1.46 -17.73
N SER A 413 -0.20 -1.57 -18.53
CA SER A 413 0.64 -2.77 -18.56
C SER A 413 1.66 -2.76 -17.42
N VAL A 414 2.02 -3.95 -16.94
CA VAL A 414 3.00 -4.14 -15.86
C VAL A 414 4.24 -4.82 -16.41
N MET A 415 5.43 -4.24 -16.18
CA MET A 415 6.70 -4.88 -16.50
C MET A 415 7.42 -5.24 -15.21
N ILE A 416 7.99 -6.44 -15.14
CA ILE A 416 8.79 -6.89 -14.00
C ILE A 416 10.23 -7.06 -14.50
N LEU A 417 11.06 -6.08 -14.19
CA LEU A 417 12.45 -6.01 -14.58
C LEU A 417 13.32 -6.65 -13.49
N VAL A 418 14.02 -7.74 -13.83
CA VAL A 418 14.94 -8.42 -12.91
C VAL A 418 16.35 -8.32 -13.46
N THR A 419 17.27 -7.71 -12.72
CA THR A 419 18.64 -7.46 -13.21
C THR A 419 19.69 -7.40 -12.12
N SER A 420 20.94 -7.71 -12.50
CA SER A 420 22.15 -7.48 -11.70
C SER A 420 22.68 -6.04 -11.75
N GLY A 421 21.97 -5.13 -12.45
CA GLY A 421 22.05 -3.66 -12.33
C GLY A 421 23.36 -3.00 -12.78
N ALA A 422 24.05 -3.57 -13.77
CA ALA A 422 25.30 -3.04 -14.30
C ALA A 422 25.15 -2.16 -15.55
N ASP A 423 24.15 -1.26 -15.58
CA ASP A 423 23.90 -0.38 -16.72
C ASP A 423 23.90 1.10 -16.32
N GLU A 424 24.91 1.85 -16.76
CA GLU A 424 25.03 3.29 -16.50
C GLU A 424 24.09 4.14 -17.38
N HIS A 425 23.46 3.53 -18.38
CA HIS A 425 22.68 4.18 -19.43
C HIS A 425 21.15 4.04 -19.27
N ILE A 426 20.67 3.64 -18.08
CA ILE A 426 19.23 3.55 -17.74
C ILE A 426 18.47 4.85 -18.07
N THR A 427 19.13 6.01 -17.94
CA THR A 427 18.55 7.33 -18.25
C THR A 427 18.01 7.43 -19.69
N ASN A 428 18.53 6.64 -20.62
CA ASN A 428 18.11 6.64 -22.02
C ASN A 428 16.69 6.12 -22.25
N CYS A 429 16.09 5.41 -21.29
CA CYS A 429 14.72 4.92 -21.40
C CYS A 429 13.78 5.47 -20.31
N LEU A 430 14.25 6.34 -19.41
CA LEU A 430 13.40 6.94 -18.37
C LEU A 430 12.23 7.74 -18.96
N LEU A 431 12.48 8.57 -19.98
CA LEU A 431 11.42 9.37 -20.62
C LEU A 431 10.38 8.47 -21.30
N THR A 432 10.83 7.44 -22.00
CA THR A 432 9.93 6.45 -22.63
C THR A 432 9.10 5.74 -21.57
N ALA A 433 9.73 5.27 -20.48
CA ALA A 433 9.05 4.62 -19.38
C ALA A 433 8.02 5.54 -18.68
N MET A 434 8.38 6.81 -18.44
CA MET A 434 7.47 7.79 -17.84
C MET A 434 6.26 8.09 -18.74
N SER A 435 6.45 8.11 -20.06
CA SER A 435 5.39 8.43 -21.03
C SER A 435 4.52 7.24 -21.44
N SER A 436 4.91 6.01 -21.12
CA SER A 436 4.28 4.80 -21.64
C SER A 436 2.91 4.49 -21.02
N GLY A 437 2.63 5.06 -19.85
CA GLY A 437 1.45 4.71 -19.05
C GLY A 437 1.52 3.32 -18.41
N SER A 438 2.68 2.66 -18.44
CA SER A 438 2.93 1.38 -17.77
C SER A 438 3.47 1.55 -16.36
N THR A 439 3.44 0.47 -15.59
CA THR A 439 4.13 0.33 -14.29
C THR A 439 5.33 -0.59 -14.46
N ILE A 440 6.51 -0.20 -13.98
CA ILE A 440 7.72 -1.05 -13.99
C ILE A 440 8.08 -1.38 -12.55
N HIS A 441 8.02 -2.66 -12.18
CA HIS A 441 8.62 -3.14 -10.94
C HIS A 441 10.07 -3.54 -11.22
N SER A 442 10.99 -3.22 -10.30
CA SER A 442 12.41 -3.54 -10.44
C SER A 442 12.92 -4.41 -9.31
N MET A 443 13.62 -5.50 -9.66
CA MET A 443 14.34 -6.34 -8.73
C MET A 443 15.84 -6.25 -9.01
N ALA A 444 16.55 -5.57 -8.11
CA ALA A 444 18.00 -5.41 -8.13
C ALA A 444 18.68 -6.59 -7.44
N LEU A 445 19.52 -7.33 -8.16
CA LEU A 445 20.24 -8.50 -7.64
C LEU A 445 21.67 -8.12 -7.22
N GLY A 446 22.00 -8.33 -5.94
CA GLY A 446 23.32 -8.08 -5.39
C GLY A 446 23.64 -6.59 -5.18
N SER A 447 24.73 -6.32 -4.48
CA SER A 447 25.09 -4.99 -3.97
C SER A 447 25.51 -3.97 -5.04
N SER A 448 25.81 -4.40 -6.28
CA SER A 448 26.23 -3.49 -7.37
C SER A 448 25.06 -2.83 -8.12
N ALA A 449 23.82 -3.26 -7.89
CA ALA A 449 22.69 -3.02 -8.78
C ALA A 449 21.79 -1.81 -8.42
N ALA A 450 21.85 -1.32 -7.18
CA ALA A 450 20.71 -0.66 -6.56
C ALA A 450 20.51 0.82 -6.97
N ARG A 451 21.56 1.63 -7.08
CA ARG A 451 21.37 3.09 -6.98
C ARG A 451 20.61 3.79 -8.12
N ARG A 452 20.49 3.20 -9.31
CA ARG A 452 19.80 3.83 -10.46
C ARG A 452 18.65 3.01 -11.03
N LEU A 453 18.49 1.76 -10.62
CA LEU A 453 17.40 0.91 -11.09
C LEU A 453 16.06 1.39 -10.51
N GLY A 454 16.04 1.84 -9.26
CA GLY A 454 14.88 2.40 -8.59
C GLY A 454 14.23 3.58 -9.29
N GLU A 455 14.98 4.34 -10.11
CA GLU A 455 14.42 5.48 -10.84
C GLU A 455 13.32 5.06 -11.82
N LEU A 456 13.46 3.91 -12.50
CA LEU A 456 12.42 3.40 -13.41
C LEU A 456 11.13 3.07 -12.67
N SER A 457 11.25 2.39 -11.53
CA SER A 457 10.11 2.03 -10.69
C SER A 457 9.47 3.28 -10.10
N HIS A 458 10.26 4.20 -9.57
CA HIS A 458 9.78 5.45 -8.99
C HIS A 458 9.00 6.30 -10.00
N VAL A 459 9.54 6.54 -11.20
CA VAL A 459 8.87 7.40 -12.22
C VAL A 459 7.64 6.73 -12.84
N THR A 460 7.51 5.41 -12.73
CA THR A 460 6.36 4.66 -13.23
C THR A 460 5.38 4.21 -12.14
N GLY A 461 5.65 4.59 -10.87
CA GLY A 461 4.85 4.18 -9.71
C GLY A 461 4.89 2.67 -9.43
N GLY A 462 5.96 1.98 -9.83
CA GLY A 462 6.19 0.58 -9.52
C GLY A 462 6.96 0.37 -8.22
N LEU A 463 7.14 -0.91 -7.88
CA LEU A 463 7.82 -1.35 -6.65
C LEU A 463 9.29 -1.61 -6.93
N GLU A 464 10.13 -1.26 -5.97
CA GLU A 464 11.56 -1.57 -5.99
C GLU A 464 11.89 -2.63 -4.95
N PHE A 465 12.61 -3.66 -5.36
CA PHE A 465 13.08 -4.74 -4.50
C PHE A 465 14.60 -4.88 -4.60
N PHE A 466 15.24 -4.96 -3.45
CA PHE A 466 16.63 -5.40 -3.34
C PHE A 466 16.67 -6.88 -2.97
N ILE A 467 17.39 -7.67 -3.77
CA ILE A 467 17.55 -9.10 -3.54
C ILE A 467 19.03 -9.38 -3.21
N PRO A 468 19.33 -9.78 -1.97
CA PRO A 468 20.71 -10.07 -1.58
C PRO A 468 21.21 -11.36 -2.26
N ASP A 469 22.54 -11.50 -2.38
CA ASP A 469 23.16 -12.63 -3.07
C ASP A 469 23.09 -13.98 -2.35
N PRO A 470 23.10 -14.09 -1.01
CA PRO A 470 23.00 -15.37 -0.33
C PRO A 470 21.76 -16.18 -0.75
N PHE A 471 21.98 -17.44 -1.13
CA PHE A 471 20.88 -18.32 -1.52
C PHE A 471 19.89 -18.57 -0.37
N THR A 472 20.30 -18.38 0.89
CA THR A 472 19.43 -18.47 2.06
C THR A 472 18.31 -17.43 2.11
N SER A 473 18.32 -16.43 1.22
CA SER A 473 17.28 -15.41 1.12
C SER A 473 16.09 -15.89 0.28
N SER A 474 14.88 -15.82 0.84
CA SER A 474 13.62 -16.05 0.13
C SER A 474 13.06 -14.80 -0.56
N ARG A 475 13.80 -13.68 -0.50
CA ARG A 475 13.33 -12.35 -0.94
C ARG A 475 12.88 -12.29 -2.39
N MET A 476 13.50 -13.04 -3.29
CA MET A 476 13.08 -13.01 -4.70
C MET A 476 11.68 -13.61 -4.87
N THR A 477 11.44 -14.74 -4.21
CA THR A 477 10.14 -15.42 -4.21
C THR A 477 9.08 -14.56 -3.53
N GLU A 478 9.43 -13.92 -2.42
CA GLU A 478 8.57 -12.97 -1.70
C GLU A 478 8.26 -11.71 -2.55
N ALA A 479 9.25 -11.17 -3.26
CA ALA A 479 9.08 -10.02 -4.15
C ALA A 479 8.12 -10.34 -5.29
N PHE A 480 8.28 -11.49 -5.96
CA PHE A 480 7.33 -11.94 -6.98
C PHE A 480 5.93 -12.16 -6.40
N SER A 481 5.83 -12.69 -5.18
CA SER A 481 4.54 -12.93 -4.50
C SER A 481 3.86 -11.63 -4.06
N GLY A 482 4.64 -10.57 -3.78
CA GLY A 482 4.16 -9.24 -3.40
C GLY A 482 3.70 -8.37 -4.57
N ILE A 483 4.04 -8.73 -5.83
CA ILE A 483 3.57 -8.00 -7.02
C ILE A 483 2.12 -8.41 -7.32
N SER A 484 1.17 -7.70 -6.70
CA SER A 484 -0.26 -7.92 -6.88
C SER A 484 -0.80 -7.33 -8.20
N SER A 485 -2.05 -7.63 -8.55
CA SER A 485 -2.78 -6.97 -9.64
C SER A 485 -3.10 -5.50 -9.40
N GLY A 486 -3.08 -5.03 -8.15
CA GLY A 486 -3.63 -3.72 -7.78
C GLY A 486 -5.13 -3.58 -8.07
N ALA A 487 -5.85 -4.67 -8.39
CA ALA A 487 -7.27 -4.65 -8.74
C ALA A 487 -8.19 -4.56 -7.52
N GLY A 488 -7.67 -4.80 -6.31
CA GLY A 488 -8.45 -4.82 -5.07
C GLY A 488 -9.29 -6.09 -4.86
N ASP A 489 -9.19 -7.09 -5.76
CA ASP A 489 -9.85 -8.39 -5.60
C ASP A 489 -8.93 -9.42 -4.91
N ILE A 490 -8.94 -9.37 -3.58
CA ILE A 490 -8.18 -10.27 -2.71
C ILE A 490 -8.52 -11.77 -2.90
N PHE A 491 -9.72 -12.10 -3.42
CA PHE A 491 -10.15 -13.49 -3.57
C PHE A 491 -9.50 -14.14 -4.80
N GLN A 492 -9.16 -13.33 -5.79
CA GLN A 492 -8.39 -13.72 -6.97
C GLN A 492 -6.89 -13.54 -6.77
N GLN A 493 -6.40 -13.11 -5.61
CA GLN A 493 -4.98 -12.97 -5.33
C GLN A 493 -4.38 -14.23 -4.72
N SER A 494 -3.11 -14.48 -4.99
CA SER A 494 -2.34 -15.55 -4.36
C SER A 494 -1.83 -15.06 -3.02
N LEU A 495 -2.12 -15.80 -1.96
CA LEU A 495 -1.72 -15.52 -0.58
C LEU A 495 -0.58 -16.47 -0.19
N GLN A 496 0.56 -15.92 0.21
CA GLN A 496 1.66 -16.71 0.73
C GLN A 496 1.37 -17.09 2.18
N LEU A 497 1.30 -18.40 2.46
CA LEU A 497 1.07 -18.94 3.80
C LEU A 497 2.39 -19.28 4.52
N GLU A 498 3.43 -19.59 3.77
CA GLU A 498 4.73 -20.02 4.28
C GLU A 498 5.83 -19.61 3.29
N SER A 499 6.95 -19.12 3.81
CA SER A 499 8.20 -18.87 3.08
C SER A 499 9.37 -19.22 4.00
N THR A 500 9.89 -20.43 3.88
CA THR A 500 10.97 -20.93 4.74
C THR A 500 12.18 -21.33 3.91
N CYS A 501 13.37 -20.96 4.37
CA CYS A 501 14.65 -21.33 3.77
C CYS A 501 15.66 -21.73 4.86
N GLU A 502 16.25 -22.92 4.74
CA GLU A 502 17.30 -23.38 5.65
C GLU A 502 18.40 -24.16 4.92
N THR A 503 19.64 -24.03 5.43
CA THR A 503 20.76 -24.87 4.99
C THR A 503 20.77 -26.16 5.79
N VAL A 504 20.33 -27.25 5.17
CA VAL A 504 20.19 -28.56 5.82
C VAL A 504 21.47 -29.38 5.64
N GLN A 505 22.03 -29.84 6.75
CA GLN A 505 23.23 -30.69 6.76
C GLN A 505 22.96 -32.09 6.18
N PRO A 506 24.00 -32.83 5.74
CA PRO A 506 23.86 -34.21 5.30
C PRO A 506 23.11 -35.06 6.35
N GLN A 507 22.20 -35.92 5.89
CA GLN A 507 21.38 -36.80 6.74
C GLN A 507 20.51 -36.08 7.80
N HIS A 508 20.33 -34.77 7.69
CA HIS A 508 19.39 -34.00 8.50
C HIS A 508 18.13 -33.67 7.69
N GLN A 509 17.11 -33.20 8.39
CA GLN A 509 15.81 -32.86 7.80
C GLN A 509 15.39 -31.44 8.16
N LEU A 510 14.75 -30.76 7.21
CA LEU A 510 13.92 -29.59 7.48
C LEU A 510 12.49 -30.07 7.68
N ALA A 511 11.87 -29.74 8.81
CA ALA A 511 10.49 -30.10 9.09
C ALA A 511 9.74 -28.89 9.66
N ASN A 512 8.59 -28.55 9.07
CA ASN A 512 7.75 -27.48 9.59
C ASN A 512 6.25 -27.78 9.37
N THR A 513 5.41 -26.92 9.95
CA THR A 513 3.95 -26.99 9.85
C THR A 513 3.41 -25.70 9.27
N VAL A 514 2.58 -25.80 8.22
CA VAL A 514 1.80 -24.69 7.69
C VAL A 514 0.34 -24.87 8.06
N THR A 515 -0.32 -23.78 8.43
CA THR A 515 -1.75 -23.81 8.78
C THR A 515 -2.57 -23.28 7.61
N VAL A 516 -3.48 -24.10 7.09
CA VAL A 516 -4.50 -23.70 6.13
C VAL A 516 -5.79 -23.48 6.91
N ASP A 517 -6.23 -22.24 7.08
CA ASP A 517 -7.46 -21.95 7.82
C ASP A 517 -8.72 -22.15 6.95
N ARG A 518 -9.90 -21.75 7.46
CA ARG A 518 -11.16 -21.89 6.70
C ARG A 518 -11.35 -20.85 5.61
N ALA A 519 -10.64 -19.72 5.66
CA ALA A 519 -10.75 -18.61 4.72
C ALA A 519 -9.85 -18.79 3.49
N VAL A 520 -8.84 -19.66 3.57
CA VAL A 520 -7.97 -20.05 2.45
C VAL A 520 -8.10 -21.54 2.13
N GLY A 521 -7.63 -21.97 0.95
CA GLY A 521 -7.56 -23.39 0.60
C GLY A 521 -7.71 -23.68 -0.89
N ASN A 522 -8.28 -22.76 -1.67
CA ASN A 522 -8.36 -22.94 -3.12
C ASN A 522 -6.98 -22.76 -3.75
N ASP A 523 -6.70 -23.50 -4.82
CA ASP A 523 -5.41 -23.48 -5.52
C ASP A 523 -4.21 -23.54 -4.57
N THR A 524 -4.27 -24.40 -3.55
CA THR A 524 -3.16 -24.55 -2.61
C THR A 524 -2.00 -25.23 -3.31
N PHE A 525 -0.84 -24.57 -3.30
CA PHE A 525 0.34 -24.93 -4.06
C PHE A 525 1.56 -25.00 -3.15
N PHE A 526 2.20 -26.16 -3.09
CA PHE A 526 3.46 -26.39 -2.41
C PHE A 526 4.59 -26.38 -3.43
N LEU A 527 5.59 -25.52 -3.21
CA LEU A 527 6.80 -25.46 -4.00
C LEU A 527 8.02 -25.71 -3.13
N VAL A 528 8.75 -26.77 -3.44
CA VAL A 528 10.05 -27.10 -2.85
C VAL A 528 11.14 -26.73 -3.83
N MET A 529 12.15 -26.00 -3.38
CA MET A 529 13.29 -25.58 -4.20
C MET A 529 14.60 -26.00 -3.51
N TRP A 530 15.62 -26.34 -4.30
CA TRP A 530 16.94 -26.68 -3.76
C TRP A 530 18.08 -26.00 -4.52
N GLN A 531 19.18 -25.77 -3.81
CA GLN A 531 20.34 -25.09 -4.38
C GLN A 531 21.21 -26.02 -5.24
N THR A 532 21.68 -27.14 -4.72
CA THR A 532 22.68 -28.02 -5.38
C THR A 532 22.22 -29.48 -5.38
N GLY A 533 22.91 -30.35 -6.11
CA GLY A 533 22.62 -31.79 -6.09
C GLY A 533 21.31 -32.14 -6.80
N GLY A 534 20.54 -33.04 -6.20
CA GLY A 534 19.25 -33.54 -6.71
C GLY A 534 18.09 -33.28 -5.74
N PRO A 535 16.85 -33.64 -6.12
CA PRO A 535 15.69 -33.46 -5.27
C PRO A 535 15.89 -34.14 -3.92
N SER A 536 15.55 -33.44 -2.84
CA SER A 536 15.44 -34.03 -1.51
C SER A 536 14.31 -35.06 -1.47
N GLU A 537 14.33 -35.96 -0.48
CA GLU A 537 13.15 -36.74 -0.18
C GLU A 537 12.10 -35.81 0.45
N ILE A 538 10.90 -35.77 -0.14
CA ILE A 538 9.81 -34.89 0.25
C ILE A 538 8.70 -35.76 0.83
N VAL A 539 8.25 -35.39 2.02
CA VAL A 539 7.06 -35.96 2.65
C VAL A 539 6.15 -34.82 3.08
N LEU A 540 4.91 -34.81 2.58
CA LEU A 540 3.86 -33.90 3.00
C LEU A 540 2.70 -34.72 3.60
N LEU A 541 2.19 -34.29 4.76
CA LEU A 541 1.03 -34.88 5.42
C LEU A 541 -0.08 -33.83 5.51
N ASP A 542 -1.27 -34.23 5.06
CA ASP A 542 -2.46 -33.39 5.18
C ASP A 542 -3.16 -33.58 6.55
N PRO A 543 -4.12 -32.70 6.91
CA PRO A 543 -4.88 -32.81 8.16
C PRO A 543 -5.75 -34.07 8.28
N SER A 544 -5.85 -34.89 7.24
CA SER A 544 -6.54 -36.20 7.29
C SER A 544 -5.58 -37.38 7.51
N GLY A 545 -4.27 -37.13 7.50
CA GLY A 545 -3.24 -38.16 7.58
C GLY A 545 -2.86 -38.76 6.22
N ARG A 546 -3.33 -38.19 5.10
CA ARG A 546 -2.87 -38.60 3.77
C ARG A 546 -1.44 -38.12 3.58
N LYS A 547 -0.58 -39.04 3.16
CA LYS A 547 0.83 -38.79 2.87
C LYS A 547 1.03 -38.62 1.36
N TYR A 548 1.72 -37.55 1.00
CA TYR A 548 2.26 -37.30 -0.34
C TYR A 548 3.77 -37.44 -0.26
N ASN A 549 4.36 -38.19 -1.18
CA ASN A 549 5.80 -38.43 -1.26
C ASN A 549 6.39 -37.68 -2.46
N THR A 550 7.72 -37.69 -2.62
CA THR A 550 8.40 -37.09 -3.77
C THR A 550 7.80 -37.46 -5.13
N GLY A 551 7.29 -38.69 -5.28
CA GLY A 551 6.66 -39.15 -6.53
C GLY A 551 5.32 -38.49 -6.88
N ASP A 552 4.66 -37.85 -5.92
CA ASP A 552 3.43 -37.08 -6.14
C ASP A 552 3.70 -35.66 -6.65
N PHE A 553 4.96 -35.19 -6.55
CA PHE A 553 5.36 -33.85 -6.98
C PHE A 553 5.78 -33.86 -8.46
N ILE A 554 5.48 -32.77 -9.16
CA ILE A 554 5.99 -32.50 -10.50
C ILE A 554 7.38 -31.88 -10.34
N ILE A 555 8.40 -32.60 -10.79
CA ILE A 555 9.81 -32.20 -10.66
C ILE A 555 10.28 -31.49 -11.94
N ASN A 556 10.78 -30.27 -11.78
CA ASN A 556 11.48 -29.53 -12.82
C ASN A 556 12.98 -29.52 -12.48
N LEU A 557 13.72 -30.51 -13.01
CA LEU A 557 15.15 -30.66 -12.74
C LEU A 557 15.99 -29.46 -13.18
N PRO A 558 15.78 -28.85 -14.37
CA PRO A 558 16.48 -27.63 -14.77
C PRO A 558 16.37 -26.49 -13.74
N PHE A 559 15.18 -26.26 -13.17
CA PHE A 559 14.96 -25.18 -12.20
C PHE A 559 15.16 -25.63 -10.75
N ARG A 560 15.44 -26.91 -10.53
CA ARG A 560 15.64 -27.50 -9.21
C ARG A 560 14.44 -27.26 -8.29
N THR A 561 13.25 -27.54 -8.83
CA THR A 561 11.98 -27.40 -8.11
C THR A 561 11.15 -28.68 -8.14
N ALA A 562 10.31 -28.84 -7.12
CA ALA A 562 9.29 -29.86 -7.05
C ALA A 562 7.99 -29.21 -6.57
N SER A 563 6.92 -29.36 -7.35
CA SER A 563 5.64 -28.69 -7.09
C SER A 563 4.49 -29.68 -6.90
N LEU A 564 3.57 -29.34 -5.99
CA LEU A 564 2.34 -30.10 -5.76
C LEU A 564 1.17 -29.14 -5.61
N LYS A 565 0.19 -29.26 -6.51
CA LYS A 565 -1.09 -28.54 -6.45
C LYS A 565 -2.14 -29.45 -5.81
N ILE A 566 -2.79 -28.98 -4.74
CA ILE A 566 -3.86 -29.72 -4.09
C ILE A 566 -5.14 -29.55 -4.91
N PRO A 567 -5.81 -30.63 -5.34
CA PRO A 567 -7.02 -30.54 -6.14
C PRO A 567 -8.19 -30.01 -5.31
N GLY A 568 -8.94 -29.06 -5.89
CA GLY A 568 -10.09 -28.42 -5.23
C GLY A 568 -9.68 -27.53 -4.07
N THR A 569 -10.51 -27.49 -3.03
CA THR A 569 -10.21 -26.76 -1.79
C THR A 569 -9.42 -27.65 -0.84
N ALA A 570 -8.21 -27.24 -0.50
CA ALA A 570 -7.38 -27.92 0.49
C ALA A 570 -8.10 -27.99 1.85
N LYS A 571 -7.93 -29.13 2.55
CA LYS A 571 -8.52 -29.33 3.87
C LYS A 571 -7.92 -28.33 4.87
N HIS A 572 -8.79 -27.64 5.60
CA HIS A 572 -8.35 -26.76 6.68
C HIS A 572 -7.73 -27.57 7.82
N GLY A 573 -6.68 -27.02 8.43
CA GLY A 573 -5.92 -27.61 9.52
C GLY A 573 -4.41 -27.46 9.32
N HIS A 574 -3.66 -28.22 10.11
CA HIS A 574 -2.21 -28.25 10.07
C HIS A 574 -1.71 -29.24 9.01
N TRP A 575 -0.95 -28.74 8.06
CA TRP A 575 -0.21 -29.53 7.08
C TRP A 575 1.24 -29.57 7.51
N THR A 576 1.85 -30.75 7.56
CA THR A 576 3.27 -30.89 7.94
C THR A 576 4.09 -31.35 6.75
N TYR A 577 5.24 -30.74 6.56
CA TYR A 577 6.18 -31.15 5.53
C TYR A 577 7.53 -31.51 6.14
N THR A 578 8.23 -32.44 5.50
CA THR A 578 9.57 -32.87 5.87
C THR A 578 10.40 -33.04 4.60
N LEU A 579 11.55 -32.38 4.57
CA LEU A 579 12.54 -32.47 3.49
C LEU A 579 13.82 -33.09 4.04
N ASN A 580 14.16 -34.30 3.59
CA ASN A 580 15.39 -34.96 4.03
C ASN A 580 16.53 -34.67 3.05
N ASN A 581 17.64 -34.16 3.57
CA ASN A 581 18.86 -34.05 2.78
C ASN A 581 19.54 -35.42 2.71
N THR A 582 19.30 -36.13 1.62
CA THR A 582 19.88 -37.45 1.33
C THR A 582 21.29 -37.37 0.72
N HIS A 583 21.80 -36.16 0.47
CA HIS A 583 23.12 -35.94 -0.14
C HIS A 583 24.24 -35.90 0.91
N HIS A 584 25.48 -36.03 0.42
CA HIS A 584 26.69 -35.98 1.25
C HIS A 584 27.19 -34.56 1.55
N SER A 585 26.54 -33.53 0.99
CA SER A 585 26.88 -32.11 1.20
C SER A 585 25.70 -31.34 1.79
N PRO A 586 25.96 -30.24 2.53
CA PRO A 586 24.90 -29.32 2.94
C PRO A 586 24.13 -28.79 1.72
N GLN A 587 22.84 -28.60 1.87
CA GLN A 587 21.96 -28.14 0.80
C GLN A 587 20.99 -27.10 1.36
N ALA A 588 20.94 -25.93 0.72
CA ALA A 588 19.89 -24.96 1.03
C ALA A 588 18.57 -25.43 0.41
N LEU A 589 17.56 -25.60 1.25
CA LEU A 589 16.21 -26.03 0.91
C LEU A 589 15.23 -24.89 1.20
N LYS A 590 14.31 -24.67 0.27
CA LYS A 590 13.23 -23.70 0.42
C LYS A 590 11.88 -24.37 0.25
N VAL A 591 10.93 -23.95 1.07
CA VAL A 591 9.53 -24.29 0.91
C VAL A 591 8.72 -23.01 0.86
N THR A 592 7.94 -22.88 -0.20
CA THR A 592 6.93 -21.83 -0.31
C THR A 592 5.57 -22.49 -0.45
N VAL A 593 4.62 -22.05 0.37
CA VAL A 593 3.23 -22.49 0.29
C VAL A 593 2.38 -21.28 -0.02
N ALA A 594 1.61 -21.36 -1.09
CA ALA A 594 0.67 -20.33 -1.48
C ALA A 594 -0.74 -20.92 -1.65
N SER A 595 -1.75 -20.10 -1.42
CA SER A 595 -3.16 -20.49 -1.51
C SER A 595 -4.00 -19.30 -1.96
N ARG A 596 -5.28 -19.54 -2.23
CA ARG A 596 -6.27 -18.50 -2.54
C ARG A 596 -7.42 -18.60 -1.57
N ALA A 597 -8.24 -17.55 -1.51
CA ALA A 597 -9.43 -17.54 -0.68
C ALA A 597 -10.33 -18.75 -1.00
N SER A 598 -10.77 -19.46 0.04
CA SER A 598 -11.59 -20.67 -0.08
C SER A 598 -13.02 -20.35 -0.53
N SER A 599 -13.51 -19.17 -0.17
CA SER A 599 -14.86 -18.72 -0.47
C SER A 599 -14.93 -17.21 -0.54
N LEU A 600 -15.94 -16.71 -1.26
CA LEU A 600 -16.27 -15.30 -1.33
C LEU A 600 -16.97 -14.77 -0.06
N ALA A 601 -17.38 -15.67 0.86
CA ALA A 601 -18.13 -15.32 2.06
C ALA A 601 -17.23 -14.91 3.24
N VAL A 602 -15.96 -15.34 3.24
CA VAL A 602 -15.03 -15.10 4.35
C VAL A 602 -13.75 -14.52 3.79
N SER A 603 -13.45 -13.26 4.14
CA SER A 603 -12.18 -12.64 3.78
C SER A 603 -11.01 -13.38 4.46
N PRO A 604 -9.92 -13.64 3.72
CA PRO A 604 -8.70 -14.19 4.30
C PRO A 604 -8.01 -13.17 5.21
N ALA A 605 -7.12 -13.65 6.07
CA ALA A 605 -6.21 -12.79 6.82
C ALA A 605 -5.09 -12.30 5.89
N THR A 606 -4.75 -11.02 6.00
CA THR A 606 -3.67 -10.39 5.22
C THR A 606 -2.76 -9.55 6.08
N VAL A 607 -1.53 -9.40 5.60
CA VAL A 607 -0.51 -8.57 6.21
C VAL A 607 0.08 -7.70 5.11
N ASP A 608 -0.09 -6.38 5.25
CA ASP A 608 0.57 -5.42 4.39
C ASP A 608 1.67 -4.72 5.19
N ALA A 609 2.93 -4.93 4.81
CA ALA A 609 4.08 -4.30 5.43
C ALA A 609 4.56 -3.10 4.61
N PHE A 610 4.91 -2.01 5.28
CA PHE A 610 5.45 -0.81 4.64
C PHE A 610 6.28 0.02 5.63
N VAL A 611 7.12 0.91 5.12
CA VAL A 611 7.99 1.77 5.91
C VAL A 611 7.54 3.23 5.83
N GLU A 612 7.89 4.04 6.84
CA GLU A 612 7.55 5.46 6.87
C GLU A 612 8.12 6.23 5.66
N ARG A 613 9.35 5.91 5.27
CA ARG A 613 10.09 6.56 4.19
C ARG A 613 11.11 5.61 3.55
N ASP A 614 11.40 5.85 2.26
CA ASP A 614 12.33 5.02 1.47
C ASP A 614 13.80 5.25 1.83
N SER A 615 14.14 6.43 2.37
CA SER A 615 15.52 6.78 2.73
C SER A 615 15.74 6.78 4.23
N THR A 616 16.81 6.08 4.64
CA THR A 616 17.29 6.06 6.02
C THR A 616 18.45 7.04 6.16
N TYR A 617 18.45 7.86 7.21
CA TYR A 617 19.56 8.75 7.52
C TYR A 617 19.75 8.83 9.02
N PHE A 618 20.95 8.46 9.47
CA PHE A 618 21.30 8.54 10.87
C PHE A 618 21.38 10.01 11.33
N PRO A 619 20.85 10.39 12.51
CA PRO A 619 20.29 9.54 13.57
C PRO A 619 18.75 9.39 13.53
N GLN A 620 18.08 9.69 12.42
CA GLN A 620 16.62 9.64 12.36
C GLN A 620 16.12 8.22 12.10
N PRO A 621 15.41 7.59 13.07
CA PRO A 621 14.89 6.24 12.91
C PRO A 621 13.80 6.21 11.84
N VAL A 622 13.62 5.06 11.21
CA VAL A 622 12.51 4.78 10.29
C VAL A 622 11.55 3.83 10.98
N ILE A 623 10.26 4.12 10.91
CA ILE A 623 9.23 3.27 11.48
C ILE A 623 8.83 2.19 10.47
N ILE A 624 8.71 0.96 10.95
CA ILE A 624 8.17 -0.17 10.19
C ILE A 624 6.74 -0.39 10.62
N TYR A 625 5.82 -0.48 9.66
CA TYR A 625 4.41 -0.76 9.90
C TYR A 625 4.03 -2.11 9.28
N ALA A 626 3.13 -2.84 9.95
CA ALA A 626 2.46 -4.01 9.43
C ALA A 626 0.96 -3.92 9.74
N ASN A 627 0.16 -3.77 8.69
CA ASN A 627 -1.29 -3.73 8.79
C ASN A 627 -1.83 -5.17 8.71
N VAL A 628 -2.31 -5.70 9.84
CA VAL A 628 -2.76 -7.09 9.98
C VAL A 628 -4.28 -7.11 10.08
N ARG A 629 -4.94 -7.62 9.04
CA ARG A 629 -6.40 -7.55 8.93
C ARG A 629 -7.05 -8.83 8.44
N LYS A 630 -8.35 -8.94 8.69
CA LYS A 630 -9.25 -9.89 8.03
C LYS A 630 -10.38 -9.11 7.37
N GLY A 631 -10.27 -8.87 6.07
CA GLY A 631 -11.13 -7.89 5.40
C GLY A 631 -10.88 -6.49 5.98
N LEU A 632 -11.90 -5.87 6.57
CA LEU A 632 -11.78 -4.58 7.25
C LEU A 632 -11.49 -4.68 8.74
N TYR A 633 -11.46 -5.88 9.33
CA TYR A 633 -11.20 -6.04 10.76
C TYR A 633 -9.72 -6.04 11.08
N PRO A 634 -9.30 -5.29 12.10
CA PRO A 634 -7.98 -5.47 12.67
C PRO A 634 -7.88 -6.84 13.34
N ILE A 635 -6.76 -7.53 13.13
CA ILE A 635 -6.42 -8.73 13.90
C ILE A 635 -5.60 -8.28 15.10
N LEU A 636 -6.17 -8.43 16.29
CA LEU A 636 -5.53 -8.04 17.55
C LEU A 636 -4.74 -9.20 18.16
N ASN A 637 -3.77 -8.86 19.02
CA ASN A 637 -2.90 -9.82 19.71
C ASN A 637 -2.13 -10.80 18.78
N ALA A 638 -1.90 -10.43 17.53
CA ALA A 638 -1.03 -11.16 16.62
C ALA A 638 0.44 -11.05 17.05
N THR A 639 1.23 -12.09 16.77
CA THR A 639 2.69 -12.01 16.87
C THR A 639 3.23 -11.58 15.51
N VAL A 640 3.69 -10.34 15.42
CA VAL A 640 4.17 -9.75 14.18
C VAL A 640 5.68 -9.53 14.28
N MET A 641 6.43 -10.20 13.42
CA MET A 641 7.89 -10.11 13.34
C MET A 641 8.29 -9.51 12.00
N ALA A 642 9.03 -8.41 12.03
CA ALA A 642 9.66 -7.81 10.86
C ALA A 642 11.12 -8.23 10.77
N THR A 643 11.52 -8.75 9.61
CA THR A 643 12.93 -9.08 9.33
C THR A 643 13.52 -8.01 8.41
N VAL A 644 14.47 -7.24 8.94
CA VAL A 644 15.22 -6.21 8.21
C VAL A 644 16.55 -6.79 7.73
N GLU A 645 16.73 -6.87 6.43
CA GLU A 645 17.96 -7.37 5.80
C GLU A 645 18.80 -6.19 5.30
N PRO A 646 19.96 -5.89 5.91
CA PRO A 646 20.84 -4.85 5.41
C PRO A 646 21.58 -5.31 4.14
N GLU A 647 22.09 -4.36 3.35
CA GLU A 647 22.96 -4.67 2.20
C GLU A 647 24.20 -5.50 2.60
N ALA A 648 24.69 -5.29 3.82
CA ALA A 648 25.79 -6.03 4.41
C ALA A 648 25.54 -6.25 5.92
N GLY A 649 25.83 -7.47 6.40
CA GLY A 649 25.63 -7.86 7.79
C GLY A 649 24.48 -8.85 7.97
N ASP A 650 24.20 -9.18 9.23
CA ASP A 650 23.15 -10.14 9.58
C ASP A 650 21.76 -9.48 9.58
N PRO A 651 20.69 -10.21 9.22
CA PRO A 651 19.33 -9.72 9.34
C PRO A 651 18.97 -9.41 10.80
N VAL A 652 18.19 -8.35 10.99
CA VAL A 652 17.65 -7.95 12.30
C VAL A 652 16.18 -8.31 12.36
N VAL A 653 15.77 -9.02 13.40
CA VAL A 653 14.36 -9.36 13.62
C VAL A 653 13.79 -8.48 14.72
N LEU A 654 12.67 -7.80 14.42
CA LEU A 654 11.99 -6.87 15.30
C LEU A 654 10.56 -7.33 15.52
N GLN A 655 10.11 -7.39 16.78
CA GLN A 655 8.70 -7.55 17.08
C GLN A 655 8.00 -6.20 16.96
N LEU A 656 6.97 -6.12 16.12
CA LEU A 656 6.11 -4.95 15.97
C LEU A 656 4.95 -5.03 16.97
N LEU A 657 4.51 -3.88 17.49
CA LEU A 657 3.51 -3.80 18.58
C LEU A 657 2.32 -2.92 18.19
N ASP A 658 1.15 -3.26 18.69
CA ASP A 658 -0.11 -2.51 18.57
C ASP A 658 -0.60 -2.18 20.01
N GLU A 659 0.01 -1.17 20.61
CA GLU A 659 -0.16 -0.79 22.03
C GLU A 659 -0.51 0.68 22.28
N GLY A 660 -0.55 1.49 21.22
CA GLY A 660 -0.76 2.94 21.22
C GLY A 660 0.38 3.74 21.86
N ALA A 661 1.62 3.24 21.73
CA ALA A 661 2.82 3.90 22.25
C ALA A 661 3.96 3.96 21.25
N GLY A 662 4.78 5.01 21.35
CA GLY A 662 5.98 5.17 20.53
C GLY A 662 5.66 5.35 19.05
N ALA A 663 6.09 4.38 18.24
CA ALA A 663 5.83 4.34 16.80
C ALA A 663 4.35 4.08 16.46
N ASP A 664 3.62 3.45 17.40
CA ASP A 664 2.21 3.16 17.27
C ASP A 664 1.36 4.27 17.90
N VAL A 665 0.52 4.91 17.09
CA VAL A 665 -0.27 6.08 17.48
C VAL A 665 -1.62 5.69 18.07
N ILE A 666 -2.20 4.56 17.62
CA ILE A 666 -3.56 4.14 17.95
C ILE A 666 -3.54 2.68 18.39
N LYS A 667 -3.85 2.47 19.66
CA LYS A 667 -3.95 1.12 20.23
C LYS A 667 -5.12 0.33 19.64
N ASN A 668 -4.87 -0.95 19.38
CA ASN A 668 -5.80 -1.96 18.89
C ASN A 668 -6.44 -1.63 17.53
N ASP A 669 -5.70 -0.98 16.63
CA ASP A 669 -6.19 -0.67 15.28
C ASP A 669 -5.71 -1.68 14.22
N GLY A 670 -4.99 -2.73 14.65
CA GLY A 670 -4.43 -3.79 13.79
C GLY A 670 -3.18 -3.36 13.03
N ILE A 671 -2.63 -2.17 13.31
CA ILE A 671 -1.39 -1.69 12.72
C ILE A 671 -0.28 -1.85 13.76
N TYR A 672 0.54 -2.86 13.53
CA TYR A 672 1.69 -3.13 14.37
C TYR A 672 2.86 -2.27 13.88
N SER A 673 3.56 -1.59 14.79
CA SER A 673 4.72 -0.77 14.40
C SER A 673 5.87 -0.77 15.41
N ARG A 674 7.05 -0.35 14.94
CA ARG A 674 8.26 -0.20 15.76
C ARG A 674 9.27 0.76 15.16
#